data_AF-A0A1X7U929-F1
#
_entry.id   AF-A0A1X7U929-F1
#
_cell.length_a   1.000
_cell.length_b   1.000
_cell.length_c   1.000
_cell.angle_alpha   90.00
_cell.angle_beta   90.00
_cell.angle_gamma   90.00
#
_symmetry.space_group_name_H-M   'P 1'
#
loop_
_entity.id
_entity.type
_entity.pdbx_description
1 polymer ?
#
loop_
_entity_poly.entity_id
_entity_poly.type
_entity_poly.pdbx_seq_one_letter_code
_entity_poly.pdbx_strand_id
1 'polypeptide(L)'
;MLEIKSFHVGDRQSKIAAPKIRVDNIGKLIFVNVGNVTIYGSNIMEYISGSVILACNSDIYLHGKIWFANNKATNGGAIRLYQSSHLFLLEPTNATFINNKAFSYGGAIYSYVDRNLPLSDSLCAIQIDSNKTNVSDINIKLNFINNTAGLAGNSMYVSPSYDCQQLKSPLNTSALYNAISHFDHSNGISNEIVSVAVTTQLCSINGVDKVETSYSFYPGQTLTIGLRTTDLNNVSSYAQVLTTLTKKFKYNGLEYDMDTSNQVNPKQQTQVVYSNSCTPLNFQILPIVGNEKEQIFMRFAVFGYFSGAFVILEQLNCPLGFVYDNKTKSCTCSSFLKVFGITDCKIDNTKVLIPQASWLSIVDPKNQLALEYTPHCPPGYCRTDTREINVTHTDDICMSNHAGIMCGQCKEGYSKTLFSSDCHNCNNNIKNISLLGFIVVSSILYIVLLFCLKFTINRGTMGGLILWYDVISLTPSVELLMTHSNIFKYFLYGISFTIYDLKIPFCVLNGSSTTDVMFIEYICSFYLWLLVIIIILISRCSTKVSNLTVGSSVQVLVTLMFISFSNLLSLSLNILTPARIHQLNTDGITSSRLIWFTDGSVLYGKDPVHIILMCTSIAIILLFVVPFILIGLFGAKLFRFRFMAMYLRPFIEALHGPYKDKHRYWFGLMLIIRTLVHTISASLESNNTTLLLLAFTVIIGFYILGLGIVKPYKIKILNGLEILFGIVLLANLIVSLSASSLSVIEIVASISVCSGGVLCCIILGYHVRIGLNQNLSIRKLLRKKCCNFWTKDEYLESLPPLIDENREVVTY
;
A
#
# COMPACT_ATOMS: atom_id res chain seq x y z
N MET A 1 -41.32 25.07 -61.37
CA MET A 1 -40.73 25.39 -60.05
C MET A 1 -41.25 26.75 -59.63
N LEU A 2 -42.15 26.80 -58.65
CA LEU A 2 -42.58 28.06 -58.04
C LEU A 2 -41.50 28.48 -57.04
N GLU A 3 -40.73 29.50 -57.40
CA GLU A 3 -39.76 30.14 -56.52
C GLU A 3 -40.53 31.05 -55.55
N ILE A 4 -40.78 30.57 -54.32
CA ILE A 4 -41.44 31.35 -53.28
C ILE A 4 -40.41 32.37 -52.77
N LYS A 5 -40.55 33.62 -53.19
CA LYS A 5 -39.60 34.70 -52.84
C LYS A 5 -39.83 35.32 -51.45
N SER A 6 -41.01 35.14 -50.84
CA SER A 6 -41.30 35.65 -49.49
C SER A 6 -42.32 34.81 -48.72
N PHE A 7 -42.19 34.76 -47.39
CA PHE A 7 -43.09 34.03 -46.47
C PHE A 7 -43.29 34.82 -45.16
N HIS A 8 -44.53 34.93 -44.67
CA HIS A 8 -44.89 35.72 -43.49
C HIS A 8 -45.72 34.90 -42.49
N VAL A 9 -45.37 34.92 -41.20
CA VAL A 9 -46.07 34.21 -40.11
C VAL A 9 -46.44 35.17 -38.97
N GLY A 10 -47.73 35.23 -38.61
CA GLY A 10 -48.26 36.05 -37.50
C GLY A 10 -49.79 36.23 -37.56
N ASP A 11 -50.41 36.69 -36.46
CA ASP A 11 -51.86 36.98 -36.42
C ASP A 11 -52.22 38.24 -37.22
N ARG A 12 -53.29 38.12 -38.03
CA ARG A 12 -53.74 38.99 -39.16
C ARG A 12 -54.02 40.46 -38.79
N GLN A 13 -53.99 41.43 -39.74
CA GLN A 13 -54.74 41.46 -41.01
C GLN A 13 -54.07 42.21 -42.19
N SER A 14 -53.83 41.53 -43.31
CA SER A 14 -54.52 41.74 -44.61
C SER A 14 -53.93 40.80 -45.68
N LYS A 15 -54.76 40.43 -46.66
CA LYS A 15 -54.57 39.33 -47.63
C LYS A 15 -53.83 39.79 -48.90
N ILE A 16 -52.88 38.99 -49.39
CA ILE A 16 -52.69 38.71 -50.83
C ILE A 16 -52.50 37.19 -51.00
N ALA A 17 -53.02 36.63 -52.10
CA ALA A 17 -53.16 35.20 -52.35
C ALA A 17 -51.84 34.51 -52.77
N ALA A 18 -51.37 33.58 -51.93
CA ALA A 18 -50.53 32.41 -52.25
C ALA A 18 -50.87 31.33 -51.19
N PRO A 19 -50.58 30.03 -51.39
CA PRO A 19 -51.39 28.93 -50.86
C PRO A 19 -51.61 29.02 -49.35
N LYS A 20 -52.89 28.96 -48.96
CA LYS A 20 -53.34 28.88 -47.57
C LYS A 20 -52.76 27.62 -46.93
N ILE A 21 -51.72 27.76 -46.11
CA ILE A 21 -51.44 26.79 -45.05
C ILE A 21 -52.12 27.33 -43.79
N ARG A 22 -53.09 26.57 -43.29
CA ARG A 22 -53.75 26.82 -42.02
C ARG A 22 -52.76 26.40 -40.93
N VAL A 23 -52.22 27.38 -40.21
CA VAL A 23 -51.22 27.20 -39.15
C VAL A 23 -51.96 27.04 -37.83
N ASP A 24 -52.51 25.86 -37.59
CA ASP A 24 -52.95 25.41 -36.28
C ASP A 24 -52.02 24.23 -35.92
N ASN A 25 -51.23 24.35 -34.85
CA ASN A 25 -50.21 23.36 -34.37
C ASN A 25 -48.99 23.11 -35.29
N ILE A 26 -48.05 24.05 -35.39
CA ILE A 26 -46.75 23.75 -36.02
C ILE A 26 -45.76 23.21 -34.99
N GLY A 27 -45.40 21.94 -35.18
CA GLY A 27 -44.30 21.28 -34.48
C GLY A 27 -42.90 21.48 -35.10
N LYS A 28 -42.73 22.24 -36.20
CA LYS A 28 -41.43 22.64 -36.80
C LYS A 28 -41.58 23.53 -38.04
N LEU A 29 -40.74 24.54 -38.23
CA LEU A 29 -40.62 25.37 -39.44
C LEU A 29 -39.30 25.08 -40.17
N ILE A 30 -39.35 24.79 -41.47
CA ILE A 30 -38.17 24.51 -42.29
C ILE A 30 -38.20 25.40 -43.54
N PHE A 31 -37.13 26.16 -43.76
CA PHE A 31 -36.95 27.07 -44.89
C PHE A 31 -35.69 26.69 -45.67
N VAL A 32 -35.81 26.55 -46.99
CA VAL A 32 -34.69 26.20 -47.88
C VAL A 32 -34.75 27.11 -49.10
N ASN A 33 -33.67 27.84 -49.39
CA ASN A 33 -33.57 28.81 -50.50
C ASN A 33 -34.67 29.90 -50.49
N VAL A 34 -35.04 30.42 -49.31
CA VAL A 34 -36.05 31.48 -49.16
C VAL A 34 -35.39 32.77 -48.68
N GLY A 35 -35.37 33.81 -49.53
CA GLY A 35 -34.66 35.06 -49.24
C GLY A 35 -35.38 36.05 -48.32
N ASN A 36 -36.65 35.82 -47.96
CA ASN A 36 -37.37 36.73 -47.07
C ASN A 36 -38.47 36.02 -46.27
N VAL A 37 -38.14 35.56 -45.06
CA VAL A 37 -39.10 34.96 -44.14
C VAL A 37 -39.29 35.87 -42.94
N THR A 38 -40.45 36.52 -42.77
CA THR A 38 -40.71 37.35 -41.59
C THR A 38 -41.64 36.66 -40.60
N ILE A 39 -41.17 36.50 -39.36
CA ILE A 39 -41.95 36.04 -38.22
C ILE A 39 -42.21 37.26 -37.34
N TYR A 40 -43.48 37.66 -37.25
CA TYR A 40 -43.87 38.87 -36.54
C TYR A 40 -45.02 38.63 -35.55
N GLY A 41 -45.21 39.56 -34.61
CA GLY A 41 -46.31 39.54 -33.64
C GLY A 41 -45.94 38.86 -32.33
N SER A 42 -46.92 38.23 -31.66
CA SER A 42 -46.73 37.56 -30.37
C SER A 42 -46.81 36.04 -30.55
N ASN A 43 -45.66 35.36 -30.69
CA ASN A 43 -45.60 33.92 -30.99
C ASN A 43 -45.02 33.14 -29.81
N ILE A 44 -45.62 31.98 -29.47
CA ILE A 44 -45.11 31.04 -28.44
C ILE A 44 -44.92 29.68 -29.10
N MET A 45 -43.69 29.16 -29.04
CA MET A 45 -43.27 27.90 -29.66
C MET A 45 -42.58 27.03 -28.61
N GLU A 46 -43.27 25.96 -28.18
CA GLU A 46 -42.82 25.16 -27.05
C GLU A 46 -42.97 23.65 -27.23
N TYR A 47 -42.14 22.90 -26.49
CA TYR A 47 -42.12 21.43 -26.44
C TYR A 47 -41.88 20.75 -27.79
N ILE A 48 -41.15 21.39 -28.69
CA ILE A 48 -40.82 20.84 -30.01
C ILE A 48 -39.55 19.97 -29.94
N SER A 49 -39.61 18.82 -30.61
CA SER A 49 -38.44 17.97 -30.87
C SER A 49 -37.88 18.24 -32.27
N GLY A 50 -36.62 18.65 -32.33
CA GLY A 50 -35.99 19.30 -33.48
C GLY A 50 -35.91 20.81 -33.31
N SER A 51 -35.09 21.48 -34.11
CA SER A 51 -35.01 22.94 -34.12
C SER A 51 -36.35 23.52 -34.59
N VAL A 52 -36.95 24.43 -33.81
CA VAL A 52 -38.23 25.07 -34.14
C VAL A 52 -38.16 25.75 -35.50
N ILE A 53 -37.09 26.49 -35.76
CA ILE A 53 -36.77 27.09 -37.06
C ILE A 53 -35.51 26.44 -37.59
N LEU A 54 -35.60 25.81 -38.75
CA LEU A 54 -34.46 25.30 -39.52
C LEU A 54 -34.38 26.08 -40.83
N ALA A 55 -33.37 26.93 -40.98
CA ALA A 55 -33.14 27.71 -42.20
C ALA A 55 -31.88 27.20 -42.91
N CYS A 56 -31.96 27.00 -44.22
CA CYS A 56 -30.84 26.64 -45.07
C CYS A 56 -30.81 27.56 -46.29
N ASN A 57 -29.71 28.30 -46.48
CA ASN A 57 -29.58 29.31 -47.53
C ASN A 57 -30.80 30.23 -47.63
N SER A 58 -31.27 30.70 -46.48
CA SER A 58 -32.52 31.46 -46.29
C SER A 58 -32.35 32.54 -45.23
N ASP A 59 -33.02 33.67 -45.42
CA ASP A 59 -32.97 34.82 -44.51
C ASP A 59 -34.25 34.91 -43.68
N ILE A 60 -34.08 34.89 -42.35
CA ILE A 60 -35.18 34.88 -41.38
C ILE A 60 -35.19 36.23 -40.65
N TYR A 61 -36.32 36.92 -40.67
CA TYR A 61 -36.55 38.19 -40.02
C TYR A 61 -37.46 37.99 -38.81
N LEU A 62 -37.01 38.39 -37.62
CA LEU A 62 -37.80 38.38 -36.39
C LEU A 62 -38.27 39.79 -36.04
N HIS A 63 -39.53 39.91 -35.64
CA HIS A 63 -40.14 41.16 -35.20
C HIS A 63 -41.21 40.89 -34.12
N GLY A 64 -41.35 41.78 -33.14
CA GLY A 64 -42.34 41.64 -32.06
C GLY A 64 -41.87 40.74 -30.90
N LYS A 65 -42.80 40.08 -30.22
CA LYS A 65 -42.55 39.32 -28.97
C LYS A 65 -42.60 37.82 -29.23
N ILE A 66 -41.46 37.12 -29.11
CA ILE A 66 -41.35 35.72 -29.55
C ILE A 66 -40.80 34.85 -28.41
N TRP A 67 -41.41 33.70 -28.17
CA TRP A 67 -41.04 32.79 -27.09
C TRP A 67 -40.70 31.41 -27.66
N PHE A 68 -39.51 30.91 -27.31
CA PHE A 68 -39.08 29.55 -27.59
C PHE A 68 -38.84 28.85 -26.25
N ALA A 69 -39.70 27.90 -25.87
CA ALA A 69 -39.63 27.25 -24.56
C ALA A 69 -39.56 25.72 -24.63
N ASN A 70 -38.70 25.10 -23.81
CA ASN A 70 -38.63 23.64 -23.65
C ASN A 70 -38.39 22.84 -24.94
N ASN A 71 -37.75 23.43 -25.96
CA ASN A 71 -37.49 22.75 -27.23
C ASN A 71 -36.19 21.94 -27.16
N LYS A 72 -36.13 20.79 -27.86
CA LYS A 72 -35.00 19.86 -27.82
C LYS A 72 -34.51 19.51 -29.21
N ALA A 73 -33.25 19.77 -29.55
CA ALA A 73 -32.70 19.46 -30.88
C ALA A 73 -31.29 18.83 -30.81
N THR A 74 -30.76 18.42 -31.97
CA THR A 74 -29.34 18.03 -32.07
C THR A 74 -28.43 19.26 -31.98
N ASN A 75 -28.75 20.32 -32.71
CA ASN A 75 -28.15 21.66 -32.62
C ASN A 75 -29.26 22.69 -32.66
N GLY A 76 -29.16 23.79 -31.91
CA GLY A 76 -30.12 24.90 -31.98
C GLY A 76 -31.54 24.47 -31.63
N GLY A 77 -31.87 24.36 -30.35
CA GLY A 77 -33.20 23.94 -29.89
C GLY A 77 -34.33 24.81 -30.44
N ALA A 78 -34.09 26.12 -30.55
CA ALA A 78 -35.02 27.07 -31.13
C ALA A 78 -34.72 27.33 -32.61
N ILE A 79 -33.52 27.79 -32.93
CA ILE A 79 -33.17 28.25 -34.28
C ILE A 79 -31.89 27.56 -34.74
N ARG A 80 -31.91 27.03 -35.96
CA ARG A 80 -30.76 26.41 -36.61
C ARG A 80 -30.60 27.00 -38.01
N LEU A 81 -29.48 27.68 -38.23
CA LEU A 81 -29.10 28.30 -39.49
C LEU A 81 -28.00 27.47 -40.16
N TYR A 82 -28.15 27.22 -41.45
CA TYR A 82 -27.20 26.46 -42.26
C TYR A 82 -26.80 27.17 -43.54
N GLN A 83 -25.55 26.96 -43.95
CA GLN A 83 -24.98 27.58 -45.17
C GLN A 83 -25.09 29.11 -45.08
N SER A 84 -25.43 29.79 -46.17
CA SER A 84 -25.60 31.25 -46.21
C SER A 84 -26.97 31.71 -45.64
N SER A 85 -27.36 31.19 -44.47
CA SER A 85 -28.57 31.61 -43.77
C SER A 85 -28.29 32.67 -42.71
N HIS A 86 -29.13 33.70 -42.65
CA HIS A 86 -28.98 34.78 -41.68
C HIS A 86 -30.27 35.01 -40.90
N LEU A 87 -30.11 35.43 -39.64
CA LEU A 87 -31.20 35.85 -38.76
C LEU A 87 -31.15 37.38 -38.60
N PHE A 88 -32.09 38.07 -39.23
CA PHE A 88 -32.30 39.49 -39.10
C PHE A 88 -33.22 39.80 -37.92
N LEU A 89 -32.76 40.65 -37.00
CA LEU A 89 -33.54 41.15 -35.87
C LEU A 89 -34.04 42.57 -36.23
N LEU A 90 -35.36 42.71 -36.35
CA LEU A 90 -36.02 43.98 -36.67
C LEU A 90 -36.44 44.73 -35.40
N GLU A 91 -36.46 46.06 -35.40
CA GLU A 91 -36.99 46.82 -34.28
C GLU A 91 -38.53 47.01 -34.36
N PRO A 92 -39.30 46.80 -33.27
CA PRO A 92 -38.91 46.22 -31.99
C PRO A 92 -38.91 44.67 -31.99
N THR A 93 -37.91 44.04 -31.35
CA THR A 93 -37.88 42.58 -31.11
C THR A 93 -37.63 42.27 -29.64
N ASN A 94 -38.45 41.40 -29.06
CA ASN A 94 -38.27 40.85 -27.72
C ASN A 94 -38.42 39.33 -27.78
N ALA A 95 -37.28 38.62 -27.94
CA ALA A 95 -37.24 37.18 -28.08
C ALA A 95 -36.73 36.51 -26.80
N THR A 96 -37.51 35.59 -26.25
CA THR A 96 -37.18 34.86 -25.02
C THR A 96 -36.97 33.37 -25.31
N PHE A 97 -35.83 32.83 -24.90
CA PHE A 97 -35.42 31.43 -25.06
C PHE A 97 -35.30 30.78 -23.69
N ILE A 98 -36.24 29.89 -23.35
CA ILE A 98 -36.36 29.28 -22.02
C ILE A 98 -36.18 27.77 -22.10
N ASN A 99 -35.28 27.18 -21.31
CA ASN A 99 -35.11 25.74 -21.18
C ASN A 99 -34.93 24.99 -22.52
N ASN A 100 -34.36 25.63 -23.55
CA ASN A 100 -34.06 24.94 -24.81
C ASN A 100 -32.79 24.11 -24.65
N LYS A 101 -32.79 22.89 -25.22
CA LYS A 101 -31.70 21.93 -25.07
C LYS A 101 -31.19 21.45 -26.43
N ALA A 102 -29.89 21.50 -26.64
CA ALA A 102 -29.20 20.89 -27.77
C ALA A 102 -28.34 19.71 -27.32
N PHE A 103 -28.29 18.65 -28.13
CA PHE A 103 -27.38 17.53 -27.88
C PHE A 103 -25.91 17.90 -28.10
N SER A 104 -25.61 18.73 -29.10
CA SER A 104 -24.24 19.09 -29.46
C SER A 104 -23.98 20.59 -29.26
N TYR A 105 -24.52 21.46 -30.10
CA TYR A 105 -24.14 22.89 -30.08
C TYR A 105 -25.33 23.83 -30.00
N GLY A 106 -25.19 24.94 -29.27
CA GLY A 106 -26.15 26.04 -29.28
C GLY A 106 -27.51 25.63 -28.72
N GLY A 107 -27.72 25.67 -27.41
CA GLY A 107 -28.97 25.16 -26.80
C GLY A 107 -30.22 25.85 -27.34
N ALA A 108 -30.15 27.16 -27.60
CA ALA A 108 -31.22 27.92 -28.25
C ALA A 108 -30.93 28.15 -29.74
N ILE A 109 -29.80 28.79 -30.07
CA ILE A 109 -29.46 29.18 -31.45
C ILE A 109 -28.17 28.50 -31.90
N TYR A 110 -28.22 27.90 -33.08
CA TYR A 110 -27.05 27.35 -33.76
C TYR A 110 -26.90 27.95 -35.15
N SER A 111 -25.70 28.42 -35.47
CA SER A 111 -25.28 28.76 -36.82
C SER A 111 -23.86 28.28 -37.06
N TYR A 112 -23.66 27.56 -38.17
CA TYR A 112 -22.34 27.13 -38.59
C TYR A 112 -22.21 27.22 -40.10
N VAL A 113 -21.10 27.82 -40.52
CA VAL A 113 -20.75 28.01 -41.91
C VAL A 113 -19.35 27.42 -42.12
N ASP A 114 -19.27 26.37 -42.93
CA ASP A 114 -18.00 25.70 -43.24
C ASP A 114 -17.20 26.57 -44.23
N ARG A 115 -16.19 27.32 -43.76
CA ARG A 115 -15.33 28.15 -44.62
C ARG A 115 -13.89 28.20 -44.12
N ASN A 116 -12.97 27.98 -45.06
CA ASN A 116 -11.55 28.32 -44.94
C ASN A 116 -11.41 29.86 -45.07
N LEU A 117 -10.68 30.51 -44.15
CA LEU A 117 -10.44 31.97 -43.95
C LEU A 117 -10.44 32.92 -45.18
N PRO A 118 -10.63 34.27 -45.00
CA PRO A 118 -10.81 35.02 -43.75
C PRO A 118 -12.25 35.51 -43.52
N LEU A 119 -12.62 35.69 -42.25
CA LEU A 119 -13.99 36.01 -41.80
C LEU A 119 -14.41 37.47 -42.08
N SER A 120 -13.44 38.34 -42.39
CA SER A 120 -13.62 39.81 -42.46
C SER A 120 -14.65 40.28 -43.50
N ASP A 121 -14.84 39.53 -44.59
CA ASP A 121 -15.77 39.90 -45.68
C ASP A 121 -17.10 39.14 -45.62
N SER A 122 -17.30 38.32 -44.58
CA SER A 122 -18.52 37.51 -44.43
C SER A 122 -19.59 38.23 -43.61
N LEU A 123 -20.85 38.05 -43.99
CA LEU A 123 -21.98 38.55 -43.21
C LEU A 123 -22.08 37.77 -41.90
N CYS A 124 -22.32 38.49 -40.80
CA CYS A 124 -22.64 37.86 -39.52
C CYS A 124 -23.92 37.02 -39.64
N ALA A 125 -23.93 35.85 -39.01
CA ALA A 125 -25.10 34.98 -39.02
C ALA A 125 -26.34 35.62 -38.37
N ILE A 126 -26.14 36.55 -37.43
CA ILE A 126 -27.21 37.35 -36.85
C ILE A 126 -27.00 38.80 -37.27
N GLN A 127 -27.94 39.34 -38.04
CA GLN A 127 -27.93 40.69 -38.58
C GLN A 127 -28.88 41.57 -37.77
N ILE A 128 -28.49 42.81 -37.50
CA ILE A 128 -29.35 43.78 -36.82
C ILE A 128 -29.76 44.86 -37.80
N ASP A 129 -31.08 45.00 -37.99
CA ASP A 129 -31.66 46.02 -38.86
C ASP A 129 -31.99 47.27 -38.03
N SER A 130 -30.97 48.12 -37.81
CA SER A 130 -31.11 49.38 -37.09
C SER A 130 -30.08 50.42 -37.52
N ASN A 131 -30.57 51.62 -37.90
CA ASN A 131 -29.73 52.75 -38.27
C ASN A 131 -29.21 53.57 -37.06
N LYS A 132 -29.45 53.09 -35.83
CA LYS A 132 -29.07 53.80 -34.60
C LYS A 132 -27.57 53.63 -34.32
N THR A 133 -26.94 54.70 -33.83
CA THR A 133 -25.50 54.74 -33.53
C THR A 133 -25.17 54.41 -32.07
N ASN A 134 -26.16 54.46 -31.16
CA ASN A 134 -26.00 54.11 -29.76
C ASN A 134 -26.76 52.82 -29.44
N VAL A 135 -26.08 51.91 -28.73
CA VAL A 135 -26.60 50.59 -28.39
C VAL A 135 -27.81 50.66 -27.45
N SER A 136 -27.84 51.64 -26.54
CA SER A 136 -28.95 51.87 -25.59
C SER A 136 -30.29 52.18 -26.26
N ASP A 137 -30.24 52.69 -27.48
CA ASP A 137 -31.42 53.18 -28.19
C ASP A 137 -32.06 52.07 -29.03
N ILE A 138 -31.39 50.94 -29.19
CA ILE A 138 -31.84 49.78 -29.98
C ILE A 138 -32.92 49.03 -29.20
N ASN A 139 -34.11 48.88 -29.80
CA ASN A 139 -35.23 48.17 -29.17
C ASN A 139 -35.24 46.68 -29.53
N ILE A 140 -34.13 45.99 -29.24
CA ILE A 140 -33.96 44.54 -29.46
C ILE A 140 -33.48 43.91 -28.17
N LYS A 141 -34.21 42.91 -27.67
CA LYS A 141 -33.88 42.16 -26.46
C LYS A 141 -33.96 40.67 -26.72
N LEU A 142 -32.87 39.96 -26.43
CA LEU A 142 -32.77 38.51 -26.47
C LEU A 142 -32.56 38.00 -25.04
N ASN A 143 -33.56 37.33 -24.48
CA ASN A 143 -33.48 36.81 -23.12
C ASN A 143 -33.25 35.30 -23.15
N PHE A 144 -32.14 34.84 -22.58
CA PHE A 144 -31.78 33.43 -22.50
C PHE A 144 -31.87 32.95 -21.05
N ILE A 145 -32.71 31.94 -20.81
CA ILE A 145 -33.04 31.44 -19.48
C ILE A 145 -32.83 29.92 -19.47
N ASN A 146 -31.80 29.46 -18.76
CA ASN A 146 -31.55 28.03 -18.50
C ASN A 146 -31.50 27.15 -19.77
N ASN A 147 -30.91 27.65 -20.86
CA ASN A 147 -30.65 26.86 -22.07
C ASN A 147 -29.39 25.99 -21.87
N THR A 148 -29.33 24.82 -22.52
CA THR A 148 -28.20 23.88 -22.35
C THR A 148 -27.76 23.26 -23.67
N ALA A 149 -26.44 23.06 -23.83
CA ALA A 149 -25.85 22.33 -24.95
C ALA A 149 -24.87 21.26 -24.43
N GLY A 150 -24.71 20.15 -25.17
CA GLY A 150 -23.84 19.06 -24.74
C GLY A 150 -22.35 19.27 -25.00
N LEU A 151 -21.96 20.01 -26.04
CA LEU A 151 -20.55 20.22 -26.43
C LEU A 151 -20.07 21.67 -26.26
N ALA A 152 -20.81 22.67 -26.75
CA ALA A 152 -20.45 24.09 -26.60
C ALA A 152 -21.64 25.03 -26.88
N GLY A 153 -21.61 26.22 -26.27
CA GLY A 153 -22.61 27.29 -26.45
C GLY A 153 -23.96 26.92 -25.85
N ASN A 154 -24.12 27.10 -24.53
CA ASN A 154 -25.37 26.76 -23.83
C ASN A 154 -26.58 27.48 -24.41
N SER A 155 -26.42 28.75 -24.76
CA SER A 155 -27.46 29.54 -25.41
C SER A 155 -27.22 29.65 -26.91
N MET A 156 -26.02 30.06 -27.32
CA MET A 156 -25.69 30.33 -28.72
C MET A 156 -24.37 29.69 -29.12
N TYR A 157 -24.39 28.95 -30.23
CA TYR A 157 -23.19 28.54 -30.96
C TYR A 157 -23.26 29.11 -32.37
N VAL A 158 -22.49 30.16 -32.65
CA VAL A 158 -22.66 30.97 -33.87
C VAL A 158 -21.30 31.21 -34.53
N SER A 159 -21.18 30.89 -35.81
CA SER A 159 -19.99 31.15 -36.61
C SER A 159 -20.37 31.60 -38.02
N PRO A 160 -19.88 32.75 -38.52
CA PRO A 160 -19.12 33.78 -37.79
C PRO A 160 -20.00 34.52 -36.77
N SER A 161 -19.51 34.65 -35.54
CA SER A 161 -20.11 35.52 -34.52
C SER A 161 -19.34 36.83 -34.32
N TYR A 162 -18.06 36.88 -34.69
CA TYR A 162 -17.18 38.02 -34.47
C TYR A 162 -16.29 38.22 -35.71
N ASP A 163 -15.82 39.46 -35.92
CA ASP A 163 -15.06 39.85 -37.11
C ASP A 163 -15.80 39.55 -38.44
N CYS A 164 -17.05 40.01 -38.50
CA CYS A 164 -17.98 39.84 -39.63
C CYS A 164 -18.74 41.15 -39.90
N GLN A 165 -19.26 41.30 -41.12
CA GLN A 165 -19.94 42.52 -41.55
C GLN A 165 -21.43 42.52 -41.15
N GLN A 166 -21.87 43.63 -40.54
CA GLN A 166 -23.29 43.97 -40.37
C GLN A 166 -23.74 44.83 -41.56
N LEU A 167 -24.83 44.46 -42.23
CA LEU A 167 -25.30 45.16 -43.44
C LEU A 167 -25.88 46.55 -43.16
N LYS A 168 -26.55 46.70 -42.02
CA LYS A 168 -27.39 47.87 -41.72
C LYS A 168 -27.10 48.52 -40.38
N SER A 169 -26.08 48.06 -39.66
CA SER A 169 -25.68 48.62 -38.36
C SER A 169 -24.23 49.09 -38.40
N PRO A 170 -23.93 50.33 -37.95
CA PRO A 170 -22.56 50.84 -37.89
C PRO A 170 -21.77 50.35 -36.66
N LEU A 171 -22.35 49.47 -35.84
CA LEU A 171 -21.83 49.07 -34.53
C LEU A 171 -20.95 47.81 -34.60
N ASN A 172 -19.96 47.74 -33.70
CA ASN A 172 -19.14 46.54 -33.52
C ASN A 172 -19.98 45.36 -33.00
N THR A 173 -19.86 44.20 -33.65
CA THR A 173 -20.68 43.01 -33.44
C THR A 173 -20.57 42.43 -32.03
N SER A 174 -19.37 42.46 -31.43
CA SER A 174 -19.16 41.93 -30.07
C SER A 174 -19.86 42.73 -28.99
N ALA A 175 -19.73 44.06 -29.03
CA ALA A 175 -20.43 44.98 -28.13
C ALA A 175 -21.95 44.90 -28.31
N LEU A 176 -22.39 44.70 -29.55
CA LEU A 176 -23.80 44.60 -29.91
C LEU A 176 -24.46 43.32 -29.37
N TYR A 177 -23.85 42.14 -29.54
CA TYR A 177 -24.41 40.89 -29.01
C TYR A 177 -24.46 40.88 -27.48
N ASN A 178 -23.43 41.41 -26.81
CA ASN A 178 -23.40 41.49 -25.35
C ASN A 178 -24.47 42.43 -24.79
N ALA A 179 -24.81 43.49 -25.51
CA ALA A 179 -25.80 44.47 -25.04
C ALA A 179 -27.26 44.04 -25.28
N ILE A 180 -27.53 43.28 -26.34
CA ILE A 180 -28.89 42.81 -26.62
C ILE A 180 -29.21 41.48 -25.92
N SER A 181 -28.20 40.69 -25.57
CA SER A 181 -28.37 39.36 -24.95
C SER A 181 -28.34 39.43 -23.43
N HIS A 182 -29.42 39.01 -22.79
CA HIS A 182 -29.59 38.98 -21.34
C HIS A 182 -29.69 37.53 -20.87
N PHE A 183 -28.93 37.17 -19.82
CA PHE A 183 -28.86 35.81 -19.30
C PHE A 183 -29.36 35.77 -17.85
N ASP A 184 -30.42 35.01 -17.59
CA ASP A 184 -30.94 34.79 -16.24
C ASP A 184 -30.48 33.42 -15.72
N HIS A 185 -29.80 33.43 -14.56
CA HIS A 185 -29.35 32.23 -13.83
C HIS A 185 -28.23 31.41 -14.51
N SER A 186 -27.12 32.05 -14.90
CA SER A 186 -25.88 31.36 -15.27
C SER A 186 -24.85 31.46 -14.14
N ASN A 187 -24.58 30.35 -13.44
CA ASN A 187 -23.40 30.23 -12.59
C ASN A 187 -22.15 30.27 -13.48
N GLY A 188 -21.60 31.47 -13.72
CA GLY A 188 -20.40 31.69 -14.54
C GLY A 188 -20.70 31.92 -16.02
N ILE A 189 -20.26 33.07 -16.53
CA ILE A 189 -20.55 33.62 -17.87
C ILE A 189 -19.85 32.86 -19.02
N SER A 190 -18.99 31.88 -18.74
CA SER A 190 -17.93 31.49 -19.69
C SER A 190 -18.33 30.58 -20.87
N ASN A 191 -19.56 30.07 -20.97
CA ASN A 191 -19.97 29.12 -22.03
C ASN A 191 -21.34 29.41 -22.68
N GLU A 192 -21.92 30.61 -22.50
CA GLU A 192 -23.25 30.94 -23.02
C GLU A 192 -23.27 31.22 -24.54
N ILE A 193 -22.31 32.02 -25.00
CA ILE A 193 -22.11 32.35 -26.42
C ILE A 193 -20.72 31.86 -26.80
N VAL A 194 -20.64 30.98 -27.79
CA VAL A 194 -19.39 30.37 -28.23
C VAL A 194 -19.34 30.29 -29.76
N SER A 195 -18.16 30.44 -30.36
CA SER A 195 -17.94 30.21 -31.80
C SER A 195 -17.06 28.98 -32.08
N VAL A 196 -16.75 28.77 -33.35
CA VAL A 196 -15.76 27.77 -33.77
C VAL A 196 -14.42 28.05 -33.09
N ALA A 197 -13.77 27.00 -32.58
CA ALA A 197 -12.45 27.12 -32.00
C ALA A 197 -11.42 27.45 -33.09
N VAL A 198 -10.58 28.43 -32.83
CA VAL A 198 -9.55 28.91 -33.77
C VAL A 198 -8.15 28.74 -33.21
N THR A 199 -8.01 28.78 -31.88
CA THR A 199 -6.70 28.66 -31.22
C THR A 199 -6.69 27.56 -30.17
N THR A 200 -5.54 26.91 -30.01
CA THR A 200 -5.27 25.99 -28.89
C THR A 200 -4.32 26.66 -27.90
N GLN A 201 -4.57 26.49 -26.61
CA GLN A 201 -3.72 27.02 -25.54
C GLN A 201 -3.44 25.93 -24.50
N LEU A 202 -2.26 25.96 -23.91
CA LEU A 202 -1.90 25.08 -22.79
C LEU A 202 -2.59 25.57 -21.51
N CYS A 203 -3.01 24.64 -20.66
CA CYS A 203 -3.66 24.93 -19.39
C CYS A 203 -3.21 23.99 -18.28
N SER A 204 -3.30 24.46 -17.04
CA SER A 204 -2.94 23.69 -15.85
C SER A 204 -4.10 22.79 -15.43
N ILE A 205 -3.83 21.49 -15.26
CA ILE A 205 -4.83 20.48 -14.89
C ILE A 205 -5.18 20.55 -13.40
N ASN A 206 -4.24 21.03 -12.55
CA ASN A 206 -4.35 20.95 -11.08
C ASN A 206 -4.53 22.32 -10.39
N GLY A 207 -4.87 23.38 -11.13
CA GLY A 207 -5.08 24.72 -10.55
C GLY A 207 -3.81 25.39 -10.01
N VAL A 208 -2.63 24.86 -10.34
CA VAL A 208 -1.33 25.49 -10.04
C VAL A 208 -1.05 26.51 -11.15
N ASP A 209 -0.76 27.76 -10.81
CA ASP A 209 -0.63 28.91 -11.74
C ASP A 209 0.49 28.80 -12.80
N LYS A 210 1.25 27.70 -12.84
CA LYS A 210 2.32 27.47 -13.82
C LYS A 210 1.90 26.42 -14.84
N VAL A 211 1.78 26.86 -16.09
CA VAL A 211 1.62 25.99 -17.25
C VAL A 211 2.99 25.43 -17.64
N GLU A 212 3.13 24.11 -17.65
CA GLU A 212 4.36 23.45 -18.09
C GLU A 212 4.50 23.50 -19.61
N THR A 213 5.65 23.96 -20.09
CA THR A 213 5.98 24.08 -21.52
C THR A 213 7.07 23.09 -21.95
N SER A 214 7.67 22.39 -21.00
CA SER A 214 8.74 21.40 -21.21
C SER A 214 8.46 20.14 -20.41
N TYR A 215 8.47 18.99 -21.08
CA TYR A 215 8.28 17.67 -20.46
C TYR A 215 9.49 16.78 -20.74
N SER A 216 9.98 16.11 -19.70
CA SER A 216 10.93 15.01 -19.83
C SER A 216 10.19 13.67 -19.80
N PHE A 217 10.60 12.72 -20.62
CA PHE A 217 9.91 11.44 -20.74
C PHE A 217 10.84 10.27 -21.04
N TYR A 218 10.47 9.09 -20.58
CA TYR A 218 11.10 7.83 -20.95
C TYR A 218 10.43 7.21 -22.19
N PRO A 219 11.18 6.53 -23.07
CA PRO A 219 10.61 5.82 -24.21
C PRO A 219 9.42 4.90 -23.85
N GLY A 220 8.25 5.19 -24.43
CA GLY A 220 7.02 4.43 -24.20
C GLY A 220 6.19 4.86 -22.98
N GLN A 221 6.63 5.89 -22.23
CA GLN A 221 5.88 6.52 -21.15
C GLN A 221 4.67 7.33 -21.69
N THR A 222 3.60 7.34 -20.91
CA THR A 222 2.42 8.18 -21.18
C THR A 222 2.55 9.54 -20.49
N LEU A 223 2.52 10.62 -21.28
CA LEU A 223 2.48 12.01 -20.81
C LEU A 223 1.05 12.54 -20.78
N THR A 224 0.71 13.30 -19.74
CA THR A 224 -0.59 14.00 -19.66
C THR A 224 -0.37 15.50 -19.86
N ILE A 225 -1.00 16.07 -20.88
CA ILE A 225 -0.89 17.49 -21.23
C ILE A 225 -2.28 18.13 -21.20
N GLY A 226 -2.39 19.26 -20.50
CA GLY A 226 -3.64 20.03 -20.40
C GLY A 226 -3.80 20.98 -21.58
N LEU A 227 -4.89 20.82 -22.34
CA LEU A 227 -5.23 21.72 -23.44
C LEU A 227 -6.61 22.35 -23.25
N ARG A 228 -6.71 23.61 -23.69
CA ARG A 228 -7.98 24.31 -23.89
C ARG A 228 -8.01 24.88 -25.31
N THR A 229 -9.18 24.88 -25.91
CA THR A 229 -9.44 25.47 -27.22
C THR A 229 -10.29 26.71 -27.06
N THR A 230 -9.95 27.78 -27.77
CA THR A 230 -10.69 29.03 -27.70
C THR A 230 -11.08 29.55 -29.07
N ASP A 231 -12.20 30.27 -29.12
CA ASP A 231 -12.61 31.04 -30.29
C ASP A 231 -11.80 32.36 -30.42
N LEU A 232 -12.14 33.18 -31.42
CA LEU A 232 -11.48 34.47 -31.67
C LEU A 232 -11.58 35.47 -30.52
N ASN A 233 -12.57 35.33 -29.63
CA ASN A 233 -12.75 36.18 -28.46
C ASN A 233 -12.15 35.56 -27.19
N ASN A 234 -11.33 34.52 -27.33
CA ASN A 234 -10.69 33.82 -26.24
C ASN A 234 -11.68 33.09 -25.29
N VAL A 235 -12.88 32.77 -25.78
CA VAL A 235 -13.89 31.98 -25.04
C VAL A 235 -13.65 30.49 -25.29
N SER A 236 -13.75 29.66 -24.25
CA SER A 236 -13.55 28.21 -24.37
C SER A 236 -14.58 27.55 -25.28
N SER A 237 -14.11 26.78 -26.26
CA SER A 237 -14.94 26.10 -27.26
C SER A 237 -14.52 24.65 -27.41
N TYR A 238 -15.41 23.84 -27.97
CA TYR A 238 -15.15 22.44 -28.30
C TYR A 238 -14.42 22.33 -29.63
N ALA A 239 -13.36 21.52 -29.70
CA ALA A 239 -12.67 21.22 -30.97
C ALA A 239 -12.01 19.84 -30.99
N GLN A 240 -11.85 19.30 -32.19
CA GLN A 240 -10.90 18.21 -32.44
C GLN A 240 -9.52 18.82 -32.71
N VAL A 241 -8.53 18.40 -31.93
CA VAL A 241 -7.16 18.89 -32.00
C VAL A 241 -6.29 17.82 -32.65
N LEU A 242 -5.55 18.24 -33.67
CA LEU A 242 -4.49 17.47 -34.30
C LEU A 242 -3.18 17.71 -33.55
N THR A 243 -2.55 16.62 -33.12
CA THR A 243 -1.23 16.62 -32.51
C THR A 243 -0.21 16.14 -33.53
N THR A 244 0.81 16.95 -33.76
CA THR A 244 1.95 16.60 -34.62
C THR A 244 3.25 16.67 -33.83
N LEU A 245 4.18 15.80 -34.18
CA LEU A 245 5.50 15.74 -33.57
C LEU A 245 6.52 16.19 -34.63
N THR A 246 7.34 17.17 -34.29
CA THR A 246 8.35 17.73 -35.21
C THR A 246 9.71 17.74 -34.55
N LYS A 247 10.74 17.41 -35.33
CA LYS A 247 12.13 17.43 -34.91
C LYS A 247 12.87 18.52 -35.66
N LYS A 248 13.64 19.35 -34.96
CA LYS A 248 14.51 20.34 -35.60
C LYS A 248 15.80 19.69 -36.05
N PHE A 249 16.03 19.69 -37.36
CA PHE A 249 17.23 19.17 -38.00
C PHE A 249 18.06 20.32 -38.60
N LYS A 250 19.37 20.35 -38.30
CA LYS A 250 20.31 21.32 -38.89
C LYS A 250 21.10 20.66 -40.01
N TYR A 251 20.99 21.18 -41.23
CA TYR A 251 21.78 20.74 -42.37
C TYR A 251 22.34 21.95 -43.12
N ASN A 252 23.66 21.98 -43.32
CA ASN A 252 24.36 23.08 -44.00
C ASN A 252 24.00 24.49 -43.48
N GLY A 253 23.78 24.64 -42.17
CA GLY A 253 23.45 25.92 -41.53
C GLY A 253 21.97 26.34 -41.64
N LEU A 254 21.12 25.57 -42.33
CA LEU A 254 19.67 25.77 -42.39
C LEU A 254 18.95 24.84 -41.40
N GLU A 255 17.94 25.37 -40.69
CA GLU A 255 17.06 24.62 -39.79
C GLU A 255 15.82 24.13 -40.55
N TYR A 256 15.55 22.83 -40.47
CA TYR A 256 14.37 22.18 -41.05
C TYR A 256 13.54 21.52 -39.94
N ASP A 257 12.22 21.66 -40.01
CA ASP A 257 11.28 20.89 -39.18
C ASP A 257 10.93 19.59 -39.90
N MET A 258 11.35 18.45 -39.36
CA MET A 258 11.00 17.13 -39.87
C MET A 258 9.80 16.56 -39.12
N ASP A 259 8.76 16.14 -39.83
CA ASP A 259 7.60 15.48 -39.23
C ASP A 259 7.95 14.05 -38.79
N THR A 260 7.76 13.78 -37.50
CA THR A 260 7.98 12.49 -36.84
C THR A 260 6.72 12.02 -36.10
N SER A 261 5.54 12.49 -36.51
CA SER A 261 4.25 12.16 -35.90
C SER A 261 3.94 10.66 -35.89
N ASN A 262 4.61 9.87 -36.74
CA ASN A 262 4.55 8.40 -36.72
C ASN A 262 5.07 7.75 -35.41
N GLN A 263 5.77 8.49 -34.55
CA GLN A 263 6.15 8.02 -33.21
C GLN A 263 5.07 8.24 -32.15
N VAL A 264 3.97 8.93 -32.47
CA VAL A 264 2.79 9.02 -31.60
C VAL A 264 1.78 7.98 -32.04
N ASN A 265 1.12 7.32 -31.08
CA ASN A 265 0.05 6.37 -31.39
C ASN A 265 -1.00 7.05 -32.30
N PRO A 266 -1.39 6.44 -33.44
CA PRO A 266 -2.34 7.05 -34.38
C PRO A 266 -3.65 7.48 -33.73
N LYS A 267 -4.12 6.74 -32.71
CA LYS A 267 -5.36 7.07 -31.97
C LYS A 267 -5.23 8.34 -31.10
N GLN A 268 -4.00 8.72 -30.76
CA GLN A 268 -3.70 9.87 -29.91
C GLN A 268 -3.33 11.12 -30.72
N GLN A 269 -3.11 11.00 -32.04
CA GLN A 269 -2.85 12.14 -32.92
C GLN A 269 -4.07 13.04 -33.10
N THR A 270 -5.28 12.52 -32.92
CA THR A 270 -6.51 13.31 -32.98
C THR A 270 -7.32 13.07 -31.72
N GLN A 271 -7.40 14.08 -30.86
CA GLN A 271 -8.14 14.01 -29.60
C GLN A 271 -9.10 15.18 -29.48
N VAL A 272 -10.15 14.99 -28.67
CA VAL A 272 -11.20 15.97 -28.46
C VAL A 272 -10.86 16.83 -27.25
N VAL A 273 -10.94 18.15 -27.40
CA VAL A 273 -10.86 19.12 -26.31
C VAL A 273 -12.26 19.67 -26.07
N TYR A 274 -12.75 19.55 -24.84
CA TYR A 274 -14.07 20.01 -24.45
C TYR A 274 -14.05 21.50 -24.11
N SER A 275 -15.19 22.17 -24.20
CA SER A 275 -15.35 23.60 -23.86
C SER A 275 -15.23 23.91 -22.36
N ASN A 276 -14.75 22.96 -21.55
CA ASN A 276 -14.44 23.18 -20.14
C ASN A 276 -13.08 23.87 -20.02
N SER A 277 -12.79 24.47 -18.86
CA SER A 277 -11.60 25.31 -18.67
C SER A 277 -10.25 24.64 -18.99
N CYS A 278 -10.12 23.31 -18.85
CA CYS A 278 -8.94 22.55 -19.24
C CYS A 278 -9.26 21.05 -19.44
N THR A 279 -8.83 20.45 -20.56
CA THR A 279 -8.98 19.01 -20.84
C THR A 279 -7.63 18.28 -20.73
N PRO A 280 -7.46 17.26 -19.87
CA PRO A 280 -6.24 16.46 -19.81
C PRO A 280 -6.21 15.43 -20.95
N LEU A 281 -5.15 15.49 -21.78
CA LEU A 281 -4.93 14.56 -22.89
C LEU A 281 -3.71 13.68 -22.65
N ASN A 282 -3.80 12.39 -23.01
CA ASN A 282 -2.74 11.42 -22.80
C ASN A 282 -2.02 11.08 -24.10
N PHE A 283 -0.69 11.15 -24.08
CA PHE A 283 0.19 10.89 -25.22
C PHE A 283 1.24 9.86 -24.85
N GLN A 284 1.23 8.70 -25.51
CA GLN A 284 2.28 7.71 -25.42
C GLN A 284 3.28 7.98 -26.54
N ILE A 285 4.47 8.45 -26.16
CA ILE A 285 5.51 8.84 -27.11
C ILE A 285 6.46 7.67 -27.29
N LEU A 286 6.53 7.16 -28.53
CA LEU A 286 7.52 6.19 -28.92
C LEU A 286 8.87 6.92 -29.14
N PRO A 287 9.99 6.24 -28.87
CA PRO A 287 11.35 6.74 -29.06
C PRO A 287 11.57 7.34 -30.44
N ILE A 288 12.18 8.51 -30.45
CA ILE A 288 12.59 9.19 -31.68
C ILE A 288 14.06 8.84 -31.87
N VAL A 289 14.34 7.96 -32.84
CA VAL A 289 15.71 7.53 -33.15
C VAL A 289 16.48 8.73 -33.70
N GLY A 290 17.40 9.29 -32.91
CA GLY A 290 18.38 10.28 -33.36
C GLY A 290 19.15 10.92 -32.20
N ASN A 291 20.36 11.39 -32.48
CA ASN A 291 21.35 11.88 -31.52
C ASN A 291 20.80 12.78 -30.39
N GLU A 292 21.44 12.66 -29.22
CA GLU A 292 21.10 13.23 -27.89
C GLU A 292 21.04 14.77 -27.78
N LYS A 293 20.98 15.53 -28.89
CA LYS A 293 21.02 17.02 -28.85
C LYS A 293 19.97 17.72 -29.69
N GLU A 294 18.90 17.03 -30.10
CA GLU A 294 17.86 17.62 -30.95
C GLU A 294 16.59 17.91 -30.15
N GLN A 295 16.11 19.15 -30.21
CA GLN A 295 14.86 19.56 -29.59
C GLN A 295 13.67 19.00 -30.37
N ILE A 296 12.77 18.34 -29.65
CA ILE A 296 11.53 17.78 -30.18
C ILE A 296 10.38 18.70 -29.76
N PHE A 297 9.51 19.04 -30.71
CA PHE A 297 8.34 19.88 -30.50
C PHE A 297 7.09 19.08 -30.77
N MET A 298 6.19 19.03 -29.79
CA MET A 298 4.83 18.55 -29.99
C MET A 298 3.91 19.75 -30.18
N ARG A 299 3.26 19.82 -31.34
CA ARG A 299 2.39 20.92 -31.75
C ARG A 299 0.94 20.47 -31.74
N PHE A 300 0.07 21.34 -31.27
CA PHE A 300 -1.38 21.16 -31.19
C PHE A 300 -2.04 22.21 -32.07
N ALA A 301 -2.92 21.78 -32.97
CA ALA A 301 -3.65 22.70 -33.84
C ALA A 301 -5.10 22.25 -34.02
N VAL A 302 -6.02 23.21 -34.16
CA VAL A 302 -7.38 22.93 -34.61
C VAL A 302 -7.37 22.75 -36.12
N PHE A 303 -8.13 21.77 -36.63
CA PHE A 303 -8.27 21.58 -38.08
C PHE A 303 -8.72 22.87 -38.77
N GLY A 304 -8.01 23.26 -39.84
CA GLY A 304 -8.33 24.43 -40.65
C GLY A 304 -7.72 25.76 -40.19
N TYR A 305 -6.96 25.80 -39.09
CA TYR A 305 -6.36 27.03 -38.55
C TYR A 305 -4.87 26.87 -38.23
N PHE A 306 -4.10 27.95 -38.44
CA PHE A 306 -2.64 27.97 -38.24
C PHE A 306 -2.19 28.27 -36.80
N SER A 307 -3.12 28.70 -35.92
CA SER A 307 -2.79 29.02 -34.52
C SER A 307 -2.72 27.74 -33.69
N GLY A 308 -1.56 27.49 -33.09
CA GLY A 308 -1.30 26.27 -32.34
C GLY A 308 -0.44 26.49 -31.10
N ALA A 309 -0.64 25.65 -30.10
CA ALA A 309 0.23 25.57 -28.94
C ALA A 309 1.34 24.54 -29.20
N PHE A 310 2.49 24.68 -28.53
CA PHE A 310 3.56 23.70 -28.59
C PHE A 310 4.20 23.47 -27.24
N VAL A 311 4.71 22.26 -27.04
CA VAL A 311 5.55 21.89 -25.89
C VAL A 311 6.87 21.32 -26.37
N ILE A 312 7.92 21.53 -25.57
CA ILE A 312 9.25 20.98 -25.81
C ILE A 312 9.34 19.64 -25.09
N LEU A 313 9.87 18.63 -25.78
CA LEU A 313 10.06 17.30 -25.22
C LEU A 313 11.54 16.96 -25.12
N GLU A 314 11.93 16.45 -23.95
CA GLU A 314 13.26 15.94 -23.67
C GLU A 314 13.20 14.43 -23.41
N GLN A 315 13.82 13.65 -24.29
CA GLN A 315 13.87 12.20 -24.13
C GLN A 315 14.98 11.81 -23.14
N LEU A 316 14.62 11.10 -22.08
CA LEU A 316 15.55 10.54 -21.12
C LEU A 316 15.94 9.10 -21.51
N ASN A 317 17.14 8.69 -21.10
CA ASN A 317 17.55 7.29 -21.18
C ASN A 317 16.70 6.43 -20.23
N CYS A 318 16.47 5.16 -20.58
CA CYS A 318 15.70 4.26 -19.73
C CYS A 318 16.30 4.21 -18.31
N PRO A 319 15.48 4.23 -17.25
CA PRO A 319 15.97 4.20 -15.89
C PRO A 319 16.61 2.85 -15.57
N LEU A 320 17.47 2.81 -14.55
CA LEU A 320 18.12 1.57 -14.10
C LEU A 320 17.07 0.48 -13.79
N GLY A 321 17.31 -0.73 -14.29
CA GLY A 321 16.36 -1.85 -14.26
C GLY A 321 15.50 -1.97 -15.51
N PHE A 322 15.45 -0.94 -16.35
CA PHE A 322 14.79 -0.94 -17.65
C PHE A 322 15.80 -0.89 -18.79
N VAL A 323 15.51 -1.59 -19.88
CA VAL A 323 16.31 -1.60 -21.10
C VAL A 323 15.40 -1.29 -22.28
N TYR A 324 15.91 -0.46 -23.18
CA TYR A 324 15.23 -0.13 -24.41
C TYR A 324 15.07 -1.37 -25.30
N ASP A 325 13.83 -1.73 -25.65
CA ASP A 325 13.55 -2.78 -26.63
C ASP A 325 13.19 -2.17 -27.98
N ASN A 326 13.98 -2.52 -29.00
CA ASN A 326 13.79 -2.05 -30.38
C ASN A 326 12.49 -2.59 -31.02
N LYS A 327 11.96 -3.73 -30.54
CA LYS A 327 10.72 -4.32 -31.08
C LYS A 327 9.49 -3.59 -30.60
N THR A 328 9.39 -3.36 -29.28
CA THR A 328 8.25 -2.65 -28.68
C THR A 328 8.41 -1.14 -28.73
N LYS A 329 9.62 -0.65 -29.06
CA LYS A 329 9.98 0.77 -29.00
C LYS A 329 9.66 1.36 -27.62
N SER A 330 9.98 0.64 -26.54
CA SER A 330 9.70 1.10 -25.18
C SER A 330 10.75 0.58 -24.20
N CYS A 331 10.85 1.23 -23.04
CA CYS A 331 11.65 0.72 -21.93
C CYS A 331 10.96 -0.50 -21.31
N THR A 332 11.57 -1.68 -21.43
CA THR A 332 11.09 -2.95 -20.87
C THR A 332 12.00 -3.43 -19.74
N CYS A 333 11.62 -4.47 -18.99
CA CYS A 333 12.50 -5.03 -17.95
C CYS A 333 13.87 -5.44 -18.51
N SER A 334 14.93 -5.06 -17.80
CA SER A 334 16.29 -5.49 -18.07
C SER A 334 16.44 -7.01 -18.04
N SER A 335 17.46 -7.53 -18.74
CA SER A 335 17.82 -8.96 -18.69
C SER A 335 18.15 -9.41 -17.27
N PHE A 336 18.76 -8.55 -16.46
CA PHE A 336 19.05 -8.79 -15.04
C PHE A 336 17.79 -9.16 -14.25
N LEU A 337 16.72 -8.36 -14.35
CA LEU A 337 15.46 -8.64 -13.66
C LEU A 337 14.76 -9.90 -14.19
N LYS A 338 14.82 -10.13 -15.52
CA LYS A 338 14.23 -11.31 -16.15
C LYS A 338 14.84 -12.63 -15.66
N VAL A 339 16.14 -12.65 -15.34
CA VAL A 339 16.81 -13.84 -14.77
C VAL A 339 16.19 -14.26 -13.42
N PHE A 340 15.65 -13.30 -12.66
CA PHE A 340 14.98 -13.54 -11.37
C PHE A 340 13.46 -13.71 -11.48
N GLY A 341 12.93 -13.89 -12.71
CA GLY A 341 11.49 -14.09 -12.95
C GLY A 341 10.66 -12.79 -12.92
N ILE A 342 11.30 -11.62 -12.85
CA ILE A 342 10.62 -10.33 -12.88
C ILE A 342 10.41 -9.91 -14.34
N THR A 343 9.16 -9.94 -14.80
CA THR A 343 8.78 -9.66 -16.19
C THR A 343 7.80 -8.50 -16.36
N ASP A 344 7.09 -8.13 -15.29
CA ASP A 344 6.11 -7.04 -15.29
C ASP A 344 6.73 -5.72 -14.80
N CYS A 345 7.28 -4.94 -15.72
CA CYS A 345 7.78 -3.57 -15.45
C CYS A 345 6.91 -2.53 -16.16
N LYS A 346 6.41 -1.55 -15.40
CA LYS A 346 5.58 -0.44 -15.89
C LYS A 346 6.37 0.86 -15.87
N ILE A 347 6.68 1.39 -17.04
CA ILE A 347 7.49 2.61 -17.17
C ILE A 347 6.75 3.87 -16.71
N ASP A 348 5.42 3.93 -16.83
CA ASP A 348 4.61 5.13 -16.52
C ASP A 348 4.87 5.69 -15.12
N ASN A 349 5.01 4.79 -14.13
CA ASN A 349 5.29 5.12 -12.74
C ASN A 349 6.64 4.56 -12.26
N THR A 350 7.51 4.13 -13.19
CA THR A 350 8.75 3.39 -12.89
C THR A 350 8.55 2.26 -11.88
N LYS A 351 7.43 1.53 -12.02
CA LYS A 351 7.05 0.47 -11.09
C LYS A 351 7.42 -0.90 -11.60
N VAL A 352 7.87 -1.76 -10.70
CA VAL A 352 8.23 -3.16 -10.99
C VAL A 352 7.46 -4.07 -10.04
N LEU A 353 6.87 -5.14 -10.58
CA LEU A 353 6.23 -6.17 -9.78
C LEU A 353 7.29 -7.17 -9.30
N ILE A 354 7.54 -7.22 -7.99
CA ILE A 354 8.52 -8.14 -7.41
C ILE A 354 7.85 -9.34 -6.73
N PRO A 355 8.53 -10.50 -6.66
CA PRO A 355 8.07 -11.65 -5.88
C PRO A 355 7.92 -11.34 -4.38
N GLN A 356 7.09 -12.13 -3.69
CA GLN A 356 6.91 -12.01 -2.24
C GLN A 356 8.24 -12.20 -1.50
N ALA A 357 8.40 -11.50 -0.37
CA ALA A 357 9.59 -11.59 0.50
C ALA A 357 10.93 -11.28 -0.19
N SER A 358 10.90 -10.58 -1.33
CA SER A 358 12.10 -10.07 -2.01
C SER A 358 12.30 -8.58 -1.75
N TRP A 359 13.53 -8.09 -1.96
CA TRP A 359 13.87 -6.68 -1.79
C TRP A 359 14.59 -6.17 -3.04
N LEU A 360 14.19 -4.99 -3.52
CA LEU A 360 14.71 -4.33 -4.70
C LEU A 360 14.87 -2.83 -4.41
N SER A 361 16.03 -2.27 -4.72
CA SER A 361 16.29 -0.85 -4.48
C SER A 361 17.35 -0.30 -5.43
N ILE A 362 17.28 0.98 -5.75
CA ILE A 362 18.42 1.71 -6.31
C ILE A 362 19.20 2.30 -5.13
N VAL A 363 20.46 1.92 -5.03
CA VAL A 363 21.39 2.42 -4.02
C VAL A 363 22.43 3.29 -4.73
N ASP A 364 22.92 4.32 -4.06
CA ASP A 364 24.05 5.13 -4.52
C ASP A 364 25.33 4.82 -3.71
N PRO A 365 26.00 3.68 -3.95
CA PRO A 365 27.30 3.42 -3.36
C PRO A 365 28.37 4.34 -3.97
N LYS A 366 28.75 5.39 -3.23
CA LYS A 366 29.88 6.29 -3.58
C LYS A 366 29.69 7.10 -4.88
N ASN A 367 28.52 7.70 -5.07
CA ASN A 367 28.15 8.50 -6.26
C ASN A 367 28.07 7.67 -7.56
N GLN A 368 27.76 6.38 -7.46
CA GLN A 368 27.46 5.50 -8.59
C GLN A 368 26.15 4.76 -8.34
N LEU A 369 25.10 5.15 -9.05
CA LEU A 369 23.80 4.50 -8.95
C LEU A 369 23.89 3.02 -9.37
N ALA A 370 23.39 2.13 -8.52
CA ALA A 370 23.33 0.71 -8.81
C ALA A 370 21.98 0.13 -8.38
N LEU A 371 21.43 -0.75 -9.22
CA LEU A 371 20.23 -1.49 -8.88
C LEU A 371 20.61 -2.75 -8.10
N GLU A 372 20.05 -2.92 -6.92
CA GLU A 372 20.32 -4.05 -6.03
C GLU A 372 19.06 -4.88 -5.82
N TYR A 373 19.21 -6.20 -5.90
CA TYR A 373 18.16 -7.18 -5.72
C TYR A 373 18.60 -8.31 -4.80
N THR A 374 17.72 -8.71 -3.89
CA THR A 374 17.83 -9.99 -3.17
C THR A 374 16.50 -10.74 -3.25
N PRO A 375 16.53 -12.07 -3.52
CA PRO A 375 15.33 -12.89 -3.50
C PRO A 375 14.75 -13.08 -2.09
N HIS A 376 15.55 -12.84 -1.05
CA HIS A 376 15.19 -13.16 0.33
C HIS A 376 15.40 -11.95 1.24
N CYS A 377 14.31 -11.49 1.84
CA CYS A 377 14.28 -10.46 2.88
C CYS A 377 13.99 -11.10 4.24
N PRO A 378 14.53 -10.56 5.36
CA PRO A 378 14.26 -11.11 6.68
C PRO A 378 12.78 -11.09 7.03
N PRO A 379 12.27 -12.13 7.72
CA PRO A 379 10.86 -12.22 8.08
C PRO A 379 10.47 -11.03 8.98
N GLY A 380 9.36 -10.38 8.63
CA GLY A 380 8.85 -9.19 9.34
C GLY A 380 9.47 -7.85 8.94
N TYR A 381 10.48 -7.82 8.07
CA TYR A 381 11.18 -6.58 7.67
C TYR A 381 10.57 -6.00 6.39
N CYS A 382 10.41 -6.85 5.37
CA CYS A 382 9.74 -6.50 4.11
C CYS A 382 8.26 -6.88 4.13
N ARG A 383 7.47 -6.14 3.35
CA ARG A 383 6.08 -6.50 3.04
C ARG A 383 5.99 -7.86 2.34
N THR A 384 4.98 -8.64 2.72
CA THR A 384 4.73 -9.99 2.20
C THR A 384 3.74 -10.01 1.03
N ASP A 385 3.08 -8.90 0.73
CA ASP A 385 2.18 -8.78 -0.42
C ASP A 385 2.95 -8.47 -1.72
N THR A 386 2.53 -9.08 -2.82
CA THR A 386 3.05 -8.77 -4.16
C THR A 386 2.69 -7.32 -4.50
N ARG A 387 3.70 -6.45 -4.63
CA ARG A 387 3.50 -5.04 -4.91
C ARG A 387 4.21 -4.58 -6.16
N GLU A 388 3.54 -3.66 -6.84
CA GLU A 388 4.17 -2.75 -7.78
C GLU A 388 4.96 -1.71 -6.98
N ILE A 389 6.28 -1.85 -6.95
CA ILE A 389 7.16 -0.94 -6.21
C ILE A 389 7.72 0.07 -7.17
N ASN A 390 7.67 1.34 -6.76
CA ASN A 390 8.38 2.38 -7.47
C ASN A 390 9.87 2.23 -7.18
N VAL A 391 10.66 1.92 -8.20
CA VAL A 391 12.10 1.66 -8.08
C VAL A 391 12.85 2.88 -7.51
N THR A 392 12.27 4.07 -7.61
CA THR A 392 12.81 5.32 -7.04
C THR A 392 12.48 5.55 -5.56
N HIS A 393 11.45 4.89 -5.01
CA HIS A 393 11.01 5.05 -3.62
C HIS A 393 11.14 3.71 -2.89
N THR A 394 12.31 3.48 -2.32
CA THR A 394 12.79 2.15 -1.95
C THR A 394 12.37 1.71 -0.55
N ASP A 395 12.12 2.67 0.34
CA ASP A 395 11.68 2.40 1.73
C ASP A 395 10.19 2.03 1.84
N ASP A 396 9.42 2.09 0.75
CA ASP A 396 8.01 1.68 0.73
C ASP A 396 7.84 0.15 0.89
N ILE A 397 8.89 -0.62 0.60
CA ILE A 397 8.94 -2.07 0.79
C ILE A 397 9.00 -2.43 2.28
N CYS A 398 9.59 -1.56 3.10
CA CYS A 398 9.86 -1.82 4.50
C CYS A 398 8.62 -1.62 5.38
N MET A 399 8.45 -2.49 6.37
CA MET A 399 7.41 -2.39 7.41
C MET A 399 8.00 -1.98 8.76
N SER A 400 7.17 -1.80 9.79
CA SER A 400 7.60 -1.62 11.19
C SER A 400 8.71 -0.57 11.42
N ASN A 401 8.67 0.54 10.67
CA ASN A 401 9.65 1.63 10.71
C ASN A 401 11.09 1.22 10.35
N HIS A 402 11.25 0.16 9.57
CA HIS A 402 12.49 -0.21 8.93
C HIS A 402 12.81 0.67 7.71
N ALA A 403 14.08 0.72 7.34
CA ALA A 403 14.62 1.42 6.17
C ALA A 403 15.95 0.79 5.72
N GLY A 404 16.48 1.28 4.60
CA GLY A 404 17.82 0.92 4.13
C GLY A 404 17.91 -0.46 3.45
N ILE A 405 19.13 -0.95 3.31
CA ILE A 405 19.42 -2.20 2.57
C ILE A 405 18.74 -3.39 3.24
N MET A 406 17.91 -4.12 2.49
CA MET A 406 17.08 -5.23 2.99
C MET A 406 16.18 -4.85 4.17
N CYS A 407 15.84 -3.56 4.32
CA CYS A 407 15.11 -3.05 5.48
C CYS A 407 15.82 -3.34 6.82
N GLY A 408 17.13 -3.60 6.81
CA GLY A 408 17.89 -3.98 8.01
C GLY A 408 18.06 -2.87 9.04
N GLN A 409 17.96 -1.61 8.60
CA GLN A 409 18.15 -0.42 9.42
C GLN A 409 16.80 0.15 9.90
N CYS A 410 16.84 1.04 10.87
CA CYS A 410 15.66 1.79 11.33
C CYS A 410 15.59 3.16 10.66
N LYS A 411 14.39 3.68 10.46
CA LYS A 411 14.16 5.07 10.03
C LYS A 411 14.79 6.06 11.00
N GLU A 412 15.11 7.26 10.52
CA GLU A 412 15.65 8.33 11.36
C GLU A 412 14.72 8.63 12.56
N GLY A 413 15.31 8.76 13.75
CA GLY A 413 14.58 8.94 15.01
C GLY A 413 14.00 7.65 15.64
N TYR A 414 14.17 6.50 14.97
CA TYR A 414 13.85 5.18 15.52
C TYR A 414 15.12 4.41 15.85
N SER A 415 15.00 3.40 16.70
CA SER A 415 16.11 2.55 17.11
C SER A 415 15.66 1.10 17.21
N LYS A 416 16.63 0.20 17.08
CA LYS A 416 16.37 -1.22 17.29
C LYS A 416 16.05 -1.45 18.77
N THR A 417 15.18 -2.42 19.06
CA THR A 417 14.81 -2.77 20.43
C THR A 417 15.22 -4.20 20.76
N LEU A 418 15.52 -4.51 22.01
CA LEU A 418 15.71 -5.90 22.44
C LEU A 418 14.37 -6.64 22.33
N PHE A 419 14.47 -7.94 22.02
CA PHE A 419 13.35 -8.88 22.03
C PHE A 419 12.28 -8.62 20.95
N SER A 420 12.37 -7.56 20.16
CA SER A 420 11.46 -7.27 19.04
C SER A 420 12.24 -7.01 17.75
N SER A 421 11.71 -7.51 16.64
CA SER A 421 12.20 -7.18 15.31
C SER A 421 11.91 -5.73 14.92
N ASP A 422 10.84 -5.14 15.47
CA ASP A 422 10.34 -3.82 15.07
C ASP A 422 11.23 -2.67 15.56
N CYS A 423 11.26 -1.58 14.79
CA CYS A 423 11.94 -0.33 15.16
C CYS A 423 10.99 0.59 15.94
N HIS A 424 11.43 1.09 17.10
CA HIS A 424 10.66 1.98 17.96
C HIS A 424 11.38 3.30 18.25
N ASN A 425 10.61 4.34 18.57
CA ASN A 425 11.16 5.63 18.99
C ASN A 425 11.63 5.54 20.46
N CYS A 426 12.92 5.74 20.67
CA CYS A 426 13.59 5.56 21.95
C CYS A 426 14.03 6.87 22.63
N ASN A 427 13.43 8.03 22.30
CA ASN A 427 13.84 9.34 22.81
C ASN A 427 13.70 9.55 24.34
N ASN A 428 12.91 8.74 25.05
CA ASN A 428 12.60 8.97 26.46
C ASN A 428 13.52 8.20 27.43
N ASN A 429 14.65 8.80 27.79
CA ASN A 429 15.66 8.20 28.68
C ASN A 429 15.13 7.74 30.05
N ILE A 430 14.17 8.47 30.66
CA ILE A 430 13.60 8.13 31.97
C ILE A 430 12.82 6.79 31.92
N LYS A 431 12.09 6.56 30.82
CA LYS A 431 11.31 5.34 30.62
C LYS A 431 12.25 4.14 30.48
N ASN A 432 13.36 4.29 29.75
CA ASN A 432 14.33 3.22 29.51
C ASN A 432 15.01 2.75 30.81
N ILE A 433 15.39 3.67 31.70
CA ILE A 433 16.00 3.35 33.00
C ILE A 433 14.99 2.62 33.90
N SER A 434 13.74 3.10 33.96
CA SER A 434 12.68 2.43 34.74
C SER A 434 12.44 1.00 34.26
N LEU A 435 12.47 0.78 32.95
CA LEU A 435 12.24 -0.52 32.34
C LEU A 435 13.42 -1.48 32.61
N LEU A 436 14.67 -0.98 32.61
CA LEU A 436 15.84 -1.77 32.99
C LEU A 436 15.73 -2.26 34.44
N GLY A 437 15.32 -1.37 35.36
CA GLY A 437 15.06 -1.73 36.75
C GLY A 437 13.98 -2.82 36.89
N PHE A 438 12.92 -2.72 36.09
CA PHE A 438 11.85 -3.74 36.06
C PHE A 438 12.36 -5.12 35.61
N ILE A 439 13.24 -5.18 34.59
CA ILE A 439 13.83 -6.44 34.11
C ILE A 439 14.68 -7.08 35.20
N VAL A 440 15.54 -6.30 35.88
CA VAL A 440 16.41 -6.82 36.95
C VAL A 440 15.57 -7.39 38.10
N VAL A 441 14.56 -6.63 38.56
CA VAL A 441 13.66 -7.08 39.63
C VAL A 441 12.87 -8.32 39.21
N SER A 442 12.33 -8.35 38.00
CA SER A 442 11.57 -9.49 37.47
C SER A 442 12.45 -10.73 37.30
N SER A 443 13.71 -10.56 36.89
CA SER A 443 14.69 -11.64 36.76
C SER A 443 15.03 -12.27 38.10
N ILE A 444 15.24 -11.45 39.14
CA ILE A 444 15.47 -11.94 40.50
C ILE A 444 14.22 -12.67 41.02
N LEU A 445 13.03 -12.09 40.83
CA LEU A 445 11.77 -12.70 41.25
C LEU A 445 11.55 -14.05 40.56
N TYR A 446 11.82 -14.14 39.26
CA TYR A 446 11.71 -15.37 38.48
C TYR A 446 12.62 -16.47 39.03
N ILE A 447 13.89 -16.16 39.31
CA ILE A 447 14.83 -17.12 39.91
C ILE A 447 14.34 -17.57 41.30
N VAL A 448 13.89 -16.64 42.14
CA VAL A 448 13.34 -16.98 43.48
C VAL A 448 12.10 -17.86 43.36
N LEU A 449 11.23 -17.64 42.37
CA LEU A 449 10.07 -18.49 42.11
C LEU A 449 10.49 -19.91 41.67
N LEU A 450 11.50 -20.05 40.82
CA LEU A 450 12.02 -21.37 40.42
C LEU A 450 12.52 -22.17 41.64
N PHE A 451 13.22 -21.50 42.56
CA PHE A 451 13.65 -22.10 43.84
C PHE A 451 12.47 -22.48 44.73
N CYS A 452 11.52 -21.56 44.96
CA CYS A 452 10.38 -21.77 45.85
C CYS A 452 9.42 -22.86 45.35
N LEU A 453 9.17 -22.92 44.04
CA LEU A 453 8.23 -23.86 43.43
C LEU A 453 8.87 -25.20 43.08
N LYS A 454 10.21 -25.31 43.16
CA LYS A 454 11.00 -26.46 42.66
C LYS A 454 10.60 -26.84 41.23
N PHE A 455 10.36 -25.80 40.43
CA PHE A 455 10.02 -25.94 39.02
C PHE A 455 11.31 -26.22 38.23
N THR A 456 11.78 -27.46 38.28
CA THR A 456 13.06 -27.89 37.71
C THR A 456 12.90 -29.07 36.75
N ILE A 457 13.85 -29.19 35.81
CA ILE A 457 13.85 -30.25 34.80
C ILE A 457 13.90 -31.67 35.39
N ASN A 458 14.46 -31.82 36.59
CA ASN A 458 14.55 -33.10 37.31
C ASN A 458 13.16 -33.73 37.56
N ARG A 459 12.10 -32.92 37.64
CA ARG A 459 10.72 -33.39 37.79
C ARG A 459 10.13 -33.95 36.49
N GLY A 460 10.73 -33.67 35.35
CA GLY A 460 10.35 -34.21 34.03
C GLY A 460 9.14 -33.56 33.36
N THR A 461 8.48 -32.57 33.97
CA THR A 461 7.26 -31.93 33.41
C THR A 461 7.55 -30.85 32.36
N MET A 462 8.78 -30.33 32.28
CA MET A 462 9.13 -29.21 31.39
C MET A 462 9.52 -29.63 29.96
N GLY A 463 10.05 -30.84 29.78
CA GLY A 463 10.72 -31.24 28.52
C GLY A 463 9.82 -31.07 27.29
N GLY A 464 8.68 -31.77 27.27
CA GLY A 464 7.72 -31.71 26.17
C GLY A 464 7.10 -30.33 25.95
N LEU A 465 6.89 -29.57 27.02
CA LEU A 465 6.34 -28.21 26.93
C LEU A 465 7.32 -27.22 26.28
N ILE A 466 8.62 -27.31 26.61
CA ILE A 466 9.65 -26.44 26.01
C ILE A 466 9.85 -26.81 24.54
N LEU A 467 9.88 -28.11 24.22
CA LEU A 467 9.96 -28.56 22.83
C LEU A 467 8.74 -28.09 22.01
N TRP A 468 7.53 -28.20 22.57
CA TRP A 468 6.31 -27.69 21.93
C TRP A 468 6.42 -26.19 21.65
N TYR A 469 6.83 -25.39 22.64
CA TYR A 469 6.99 -23.94 22.49
C TYR A 469 8.04 -23.56 21.42
N ASP A 470 9.17 -24.25 21.41
CA ASP A 470 10.24 -23.97 20.44
C ASP A 470 9.77 -24.24 18.99
N VAL A 471 9.04 -25.32 18.75
CA VAL A 471 8.58 -25.64 17.38
C VAL A 471 7.39 -24.75 16.97
N ILE A 472 6.44 -24.51 17.88
CA ILE A 472 5.25 -23.70 17.59
C ILE A 472 5.63 -22.24 17.29
N SER A 473 6.64 -21.70 17.97
CA SER A 473 7.13 -20.33 17.75
C SER A 473 7.86 -20.13 16.42
N LEU A 474 8.41 -21.20 15.84
CA LEU A 474 9.04 -21.21 14.50
C LEU A 474 8.07 -21.57 13.37
N THR A 475 6.79 -21.81 13.67
CA THR A 475 5.80 -22.23 12.67
C THR A 475 5.12 -21.01 12.03
N PRO A 476 5.12 -20.86 10.68
CA PRO A 476 4.54 -19.70 10.00
C PRO A 476 3.05 -19.45 10.29
N SER A 477 2.27 -20.51 10.52
CA SER A 477 0.84 -20.40 10.86
C SER A 477 0.59 -19.67 12.17
N VAL A 478 1.53 -19.77 13.11
CA VAL A 478 1.44 -19.11 14.41
C VAL A 478 1.92 -17.68 14.29
N GLU A 479 2.97 -17.41 13.51
CA GLU A 479 3.38 -16.03 13.20
C GLU A 479 2.22 -15.23 12.60
N LEU A 480 1.52 -15.80 11.62
CA LEU A 480 0.30 -15.21 11.05
C LEU A 480 -0.75 -14.90 12.13
N LEU A 481 -1.09 -15.87 12.99
CA LEU A 481 -2.06 -15.67 14.08
C LEU A 481 -1.66 -14.51 15.01
N MET A 482 -0.37 -14.37 15.30
CA MET A 482 0.18 -13.35 16.18
C MET A 482 0.14 -11.96 15.54
N THR A 483 0.17 -11.87 14.20
CA THR A 483 -0.03 -10.61 13.47
C THR A 483 -1.50 -10.16 13.47
N HIS A 484 -2.45 -11.09 13.39
CA HIS A 484 -3.88 -10.78 13.34
C HIS A 484 -4.50 -10.55 14.74
N SER A 485 -3.97 -11.17 15.81
CA SER A 485 -4.56 -11.09 17.14
C SER A 485 -3.56 -10.85 18.27
N ASN A 486 -3.69 -9.68 18.91
CA ASN A 486 -2.86 -9.30 20.06
C ASN A 486 -3.07 -10.21 21.29
N ILE A 487 -4.24 -10.84 21.44
CA ILE A 487 -4.53 -11.70 22.61
C ILE A 487 -3.64 -12.95 22.59
N PHE A 488 -3.55 -13.62 21.45
CA PHE A 488 -2.66 -14.78 21.28
C PHE A 488 -1.19 -14.36 21.40
N LYS A 489 -0.84 -13.16 20.94
CA LYS A 489 0.47 -12.54 21.12
C LYS A 489 0.91 -12.51 22.58
N TYR A 490 0.11 -11.89 23.44
CA TYR A 490 0.43 -11.81 24.87
C TYR A 490 0.37 -13.17 25.57
N PHE A 491 -0.55 -14.05 25.15
CA PHE A 491 -0.69 -15.39 25.75
C PHE A 491 0.53 -16.28 25.47
N LEU A 492 1.01 -16.33 24.21
CA LEU A 492 2.19 -17.11 23.85
C LEU A 492 3.45 -16.57 24.54
N TYR A 493 3.57 -15.23 24.68
CA TYR A 493 4.66 -14.62 25.45
C TYR A 493 4.60 -14.94 26.93
N GLY A 494 3.39 -15.00 27.52
CA GLY A 494 3.21 -15.41 28.92
C GLY A 494 3.56 -16.89 29.17
N ILE A 495 3.53 -17.73 28.14
CA ILE A 495 3.97 -19.13 28.20
C ILE A 495 5.48 -19.24 27.96
N SER A 496 6.15 -18.21 27.42
CA SER A 496 7.60 -18.28 27.32
C SER A 496 8.21 -18.37 28.70
N PHE A 497 8.94 -19.46 28.93
CA PHE A 497 9.67 -19.69 30.16
C PHE A 497 10.96 -18.88 30.21
N THR A 498 11.28 -18.12 29.16
CA THR A 498 12.32 -17.11 29.19
C THR A 498 11.68 -15.74 29.46
N ILE A 499 12.35 -14.91 30.25
CA ILE A 499 12.02 -13.47 30.34
C ILE A 499 12.30 -12.77 29.00
N TYR A 500 13.08 -13.41 28.12
CA TYR A 500 13.68 -12.83 26.93
C TYR A 500 12.89 -13.06 25.64
N ASP A 501 11.95 -14.03 25.58
CA ASP A 501 11.03 -14.17 24.43
C ASP A 501 9.70 -13.43 24.65
N LEU A 502 9.57 -12.68 25.76
CA LEU A 502 8.58 -11.62 25.84
C LEU A 502 9.00 -10.58 24.80
N LYS A 503 8.48 -10.67 23.56
CA LYS A 503 8.74 -9.71 22.47
C LYS A 503 8.08 -8.35 22.75
N ILE A 504 8.36 -7.80 23.93
CA ILE A 504 8.00 -6.48 24.38
C ILE A 504 9.19 -5.59 24.00
N PRO A 505 9.00 -4.61 23.12
CA PRO A 505 10.11 -3.81 22.61
C PRO A 505 10.77 -3.04 23.74
N PHE A 506 12.04 -3.36 24.02
CA PHE A 506 12.86 -2.65 24.99
C PHE A 506 13.87 -1.73 24.30
N CYS A 507 13.76 -0.44 24.55
CA CYS A 507 14.75 0.55 24.11
C CYS A 507 15.98 0.54 25.04
N VAL A 508 17.14 0.13 24.51
CA VAL A 508 18.40 0.21 25.27
C VAL A 508 18.94 1.63 25.26
N LEU A 509 19.27 2.12 24.07
CA LEU A 509 19.88 3.43 23.82
C LEU A 509 19.28 4.01 22.53
N ASN A 510 19.25 5.34 22.46
CA ASN A 510 18.87 6.03 21.24
C ASN A 510 19.94 5.78 20.17
N GLY A 511 19.51 5.40 18.96
CA GLY A 511 20.37 5.06 17.83
C GLY A 511 20.99 3.66 17.88
N SER A 512 20.51 2.75 18.73
CA SER A 512 21.07 1.39 18.80
C SER A 512 20.90 0.61 17.48
N SER A 513 22.00 0.01 17.04
CA SER A 513 22.09 -0.80 15.83
C SER A 513 21.71 -2.27 16.08
N THR A 514 21.53 -3.03 15.02
CA THR A 514 21.28 -4.48 15.09
C THR A 514 22.41 -5.23 15.81
N THR A 515 23.67 -4.85 15.56
CA THR A 515 24.84 -5.46 16.22
C THR A 515 24.85 -5.23 17.73
N ASP A 516 24.46 -4.04 18.19
CA ASP A 516 24.44 -3.70 19.61
C ASP A 516 23.39 -4.53 20.36
N VAL A 517 22.20 -4.65 19.77
CA VAL A 517 21.07 -5.39 20.34
C VAL A 517 21.43 -6.88 20.47
N MET A 518 21.97 -7.50 19.41
CA MET A 518 22.37 -8.91 19.44
C MET A 518 23.45 -9.20 20.49
N PHE A 519 24.41 -8.28 20.66
CA PHE A 519 25.44 -8.41 21.70
C PHE A 519 24.84 -8.37 23.12
N ILE A 520 23.88 -7.48 23.35
CA ILE A 520 23.20 -7.37 24.65
C ILE A 520 22.32 -8.60 24.92
N GLU A 521 21.67 -9.17 23.91
CA GLU A 521 20.87 -10.38 24.06
C GLU A 521 21.70 -11.60 24.52
N TYR A 522 22.95 -11.71 24.03
CA TYR A 522 23.90 -12.68 24.58
C TYR A 522 24.18 -12.43 26.06
N ILE A 523 24.50 -11.19 26.44
CA ILE A 523 24.76 -10.82 27.84
C ILE A 523 23.55 -11.14 28.73
N CYS A 524 22.33 -10.83 28.28
CA CYS A 524 21.09 -11.15 28.99
C CYS A 524 20.96 -12.66 29.24
N SER A 525 21.26 -13.50 28.25
CA SER A 525 21.16 -14.95 28.40
C SER A 525 22.12 -15.51 29.47
N PHE A 526 23.36 -15.01 29.52
CA PHE A 526 24.35 -15.41 30.54
C PHE A 526 24.11 -14.76 31.91
N TYR A 527 23.47 -13.61 31.95
CA TYR A 527 23.17 -12.88 33.19
C TYR A 527 22.35 -13.72 34.18
N LEU A 528 21.33 -14.46 33.72
CA LEU A 528 20.55 -15.33 34.63
C LEU A 528 21.39 -16.46 35.22
N TRP A 529 22.31 -17.02 34.44
CA TRP A 529 23.21 -18.07 34.92
C TRP A 529 24.16 -17.51 35.97
N LEU A 530 24.71 -16.32 35.72
CA LEU A 530 25.57 -15.61 36.65
C LEU A 530 24.83 -15.27 37.96
N LEU A 531 23.58 -14.81 37.89
CA LEU A 531 22.76 -14.57 39.09
C LEU A 531 22.59 -15.84 39.94
N VAL A 532 22.31 -16.99 39.34
CA VAL A 532 22.20 -18.25 40.09
C VAL A 532 23.53 -18.68 40.67
N ILE A 533 24.64 -18.51 39.94
CA ILE A 533 25.98 -18.79 40.47
C ILE A 533 26.28 -17.88 41.68
N ILE A 534 25.95 -16.59 41.61
CA ILE A 534 26.08 -15.66 42.75
C ILE A 534 25.22 -16.12 43.93
N ILE A 535 23.96 -16.50 43.71
CA ILE A 535 23.08 -17.01 44.78
C ILE A 535 23.67 -18.26 45.42
N ILE A 536 24.28 -19.15 44.63
CA ILE A 536 24.98 -20.35 45.13
C ILE A 536 26.20 -19.95 45.97
N LEU A 537 26.97 -18.95 45.56
CA LEU A 537 28.12 -18.46 46.34
C LEU A 537 27.65 -17.81 47.65
N ILE A 538 26.63 -16.95 47.60
CA ILE A 538 26.02 -16.28 48.77
C ILE A 538 25.41 -17.30 49.75
N SER A 539 24.82 -18.39 49.23
CA SER A 539 24.29 -19.46 50.09
C SER A 539 25.34 -20.11 50.98
N ARG A 540 26.63 -20.05 50.61
CA ARG A 540 27.73 -20.52 51.47
C ARG A 540 28.00 -19.56 52.64
N CYS A 541 27.64 -18.29 52.49
CA CYS A 541 27.89 -17.24 53.47
C CYS A 541 26.67 -16.92 54.37
N SER A 542 25.46 -17.29 53.95
CA SER A 542 24.22 -16.96 54.67
C SER A 542 23.33 -18.18 54.89
N THR A 543 23.01 -18.47 56.16
CA THR A 543 22.14 -19.58 56.56
C THR A 543 20.70 -19.41 56.06
N LYS A 544 20.19 -18.18 55.95
CA LYS A 544 18.85 -17.91 55.40
C LYS A 544 18.74 -18.27 53.93
N VAL A 545 19.73 -17.88 53.13
CA VAL A 545 19.77 -18.17 51.68
C VAL A 545 20.11 -19.64 51.44
N SER A 546 20.99 -20.22 52.26
CA SER A 546 21.26 -21.66 52.27
C SER A 546 19.98 -22.46 52.45
N ASN A 547 19.17 -22.13 53.48
CA ASN A 547 17.89 -22.79 53.75
C ASN A 547 16.89 -22.69 52.59
N LEU A 548 16.91 -21.59 51.82
CA LEU A 548 16.05 -21.43 50.64
C LEU A 548 16.50 -22.30 49.46
N THR A 549 17.82 -22.50 49.30
CA THR A 549 18.43 -23.12 48.12
C THR A 549 18.75 -24.61 48.30
N VAL A 550 18.52 -25.17 49.50
CA VAL A 550 18.85 -26.56 49.85
C VAL A 550 18.31 -27.56 48.82
N GLY A 551 19.21 -28.38 48.27
CA GLY A 551 18.89 -29.54 47.44
C GLY A 551 18.41 -29.25 46.02
N SER A 552 18.32 -27.98 45.60
CA SER A 552 17.78 -27.60 44.27
C SER A 552 18.64 -26.63 43.46
N SER A 553 19.70 -26.05 44.04
CA SER A 553 20.58 -25.07 43.36
C SER A 553 21.12 -25.51 42.00
N VAL A 554 21.76 -26.68 41.94
CA VAL A 554 22.27 -27.22 40.67
C VAL A 554 21.13 -27.53 39.69
N GLN A 555 19.99 -27.99 40.19
CA GLN A 555 18.83 -28.30 39.35
C GLN A 555 18.23 -27.03 38.71
N VAL A 556 18.18 -25.90 39.43
CA VAL A 556 17.72 -24.61 38.90
C VAL A 556 18.69 -24.10 37.83
N LEU A 557 20.01 -24.15 38.07
CA LEU A 557 21.00 -23.75 37.07
C LEU A 557 20.87 -24.56 35.77
N VAL A 558 20.79 -25.89 35.88
CA VAL A 558 20.60 -26.80 34.74
C VAL A 558 19.30 -26.48 33.99
N THR A 559 18.24 -26.15 34.72
CA THR A 559 16.94 -25.79 34.14
C THR A 559 17.04 -24.49 33.35
N LEU A 560 17.72 -23.47 33.87
CA LEU A 560 17.98 -22.22 33.14
C LEU A 560 18.83 -22.46 31.88
N MET A 561 19.88 -23.26 31.97
CA MET A 561 20.68 -23.62 30.78
C MET A 561 19.85 -24.34 29.72
N PHE A 562 18.93 -25.24 30.13
CA PHE A 562 18.02 -25.91 29.21
C PHE A 562 17.02 -24.96 28.55
N ILE A 563 16.45 -24.02 29.30
CA ILE A 563 15.51 -23.01 28.80
C ILE A 563 16.24 -22.05 27.83
N SER A 564 17.41 -21.53 28.21
CA SER A 564 18.22 -20.61 27.39
C SER A 564 18.83 -21.24 26.13
N PHE A 565 18.83 -22.57 26.01
CA PHE A 565 19.47 -23.30 24.92
C PHE A 565 19.00 -22.86 23.52
N SER A 566 17.68 -22.83 23.30
CA SER A 566 17.12 -22.48 21.98
C SER A 566 17.34 -21.03 21.62
N ASN A 567 17.22 -20.10 22.58
CA ASN A 567 17.50 -18.69 22.33
C ASN A 567 18.98 -18.46 21.94
N LEU A 568 19.92 -19.02 22.72
CA LEU A 568 21.35 -18.93 22.40
C LEU A 568 21.69 -19.56 21.04
N LEU A 569 21.05 -20.69 20.71
CA LEU A 569 21.22 -21.34 19.41
C LEU A 569 20.66 -20.48 18.28
N SER A 570 19.42 -20.00 18.39
CA SER A 570 18.76 -19.15 17.40
C SER A 570 19.56 -17.88 17.13
N LEU A 571 20.00 -17.18 18.18
CA LEU A 571 20.85 -16.00 18.08
C LEU A 571 22.16 -16.29 17.35
N SER A 572 22.79 -17.43 17.66
CA SER A 572 24.04 -17.85 17.02
C SER A 572 23.85 -18.22 15.55
N LEU A 573 22.72 -18.83 15.19
CA LEU A 573 22.39 -19.13 13.79
C LEU A 573 22.12 -17.84 13.01
N ASN A 574 21.31 -16.92 13.55
CA ASN A 574 20.99 -15.64 12.90
C ASN A 574 22.23 -14.78 12.59
N ILE A 575 23.22 -14.78 13.49
CA ILE A 575 24.50 -14.09 13.27
C ILE A 575 25.31 -14.78 12.16
N LEU A 576 25.29 -16.11 12.11
CA LEU A 576 26.06 -16.89 11.15
C LEU A 576 25.39 -17.00 9.78
N THR A 577 24.13 -16.61 9.61
CA THR A 577 23.40 -16.69 8.34
C THR A 577 23.81 -15.55 7.38
N PRO A 578 24.41 -15.87 6.20
CA PRO A 578 24.72 -14.89 5.18
C PRO A 578 23.56 -14.68 4.20
N ALA A 579 23.54 -13.50 3.56
CA ALA A 579 22.67 -13.19 2.42
C ALA A 579 23.49 -12.72 1.22
N ARG A 580 22.97 -12.95 0.01
CA ARG A 580 23.59 -12.49 -1.24
C ARG A 580 22.75 -11.40 -1.88
N ILE A 581 23.37 -10.26 -2.15
CA ILE A 581 22.78 -9.19 -2.97
C ILE A 581 23.40 -9.26 -4.35
N HIS A 582 22.54 -9.21 -5.36
CA HIS A 582 22.89 -9.07 -6.77
C HIS A 582 22.78 -7.59 -7.15
N GLN A 583 23.81 -7.06 -7.80
CA GLN A 583 23.93 -5.65 -8.14
C GLN A 583 24.14 -5.48 -9.65
N LEU A 584 23.44 -4.52 -10.24
CA LEU A 584 23.59 -4.06 -11.61
C LEU A 584 24.03 -2.60 -11.62
N ASN A 585 25.26 -2.36 -12.06
CA ASN A 585 25.82 -1.01 -12.19
C ASN A 585 25.35 -0.33 -13.48
N THR A 586 25.52 1.00 -13.56
CA THR A 586 25.28 1.80 -14.78
C THR A 586 26.04 1.29 -16.00
N ASP A 587 27.21 0.68 -15.81
CA ASP A 587 28.06 0.16 -16.88
C ASP A 587 27.53 -1.19 -17.44
N GLY A 588 26.41 -1.69 -16.92
CA GLY A 588 25.83 -2.99 -17.27
C GLY A 588 26.56 -4.19 -16.65
N ILE A 589 27.61 -3.95 -15.85
CA ILE A 589 28.35 -5.00 -15.16
C ILE A 589 27.53 -5.50 -13.96
N THR A 590 27.27 -6.80 -13.93
CA THR A 590 26.65 -7.47 -12.79
C THR A 590 27.69 -7.90 -11.77
N SER A 591 27.49 -7.56 -10.51
CA SER A 591 28.31 -8.03 -9.39
C SER A 591 27.43 -8.63 -8.29
N SER A 592 28.04 -9.38 -7.38
CA SER A 592 27.33 -9.91 -6.21
C SER A 592 28.19 -9.76 -4.97
N ARG A 593 27.59 -9.38 -3.86
CA ARG A 593 28.27 -9.27 -2.56
C ARG A 593 27.53 -10.05 -1.47
N LEU A 594 28.31 -10.54 -0.52
CA LEU A 594 27.84 -11.23 0.68
C LEU A 594 27.68 -10.22 1.81
N ILE A 595 26.49 -10.19 2.38
CA ILE A 595 26.08 -9.30 3.48
C ILE A 595 25.45 -10.14 4.59
N TRP A 596 25.32 -9.56 5.76
CA TRP A 596 24.67 -10.23 6.88
C TRP A 596 23.14 -10.25 6.69
N PHE A 597 22.50 -11.40 6.89
CA PHE A 597 21.07 -11.57 6.58
C PHE A 597 20.17 -10.61 7.37
N THR A 598 20.41 -10.41 8.65
CA THR A 598 19.55 -9.55 9.49
C THR A 598 19.78 -8.06 9.29
N ASP A 599 20.97 -7.66 8.81
CA ASP A 599 21.29 -6.27 8.51
C ASP A 599 22.13 -6.18 7.23
N GLY A 600 21.46 -5.84 6.13
CA GLY A 600 22.09 -5.80 4.81
C GLY A 600 23.10 -4.67 4.62
N SER A 601 23.22 -3.75 5.58
CA SER A 601 24.24 -2.70 5.55
C SER A 601 25.63 -3.21 5.97
N VAL A 602 25.69 -4.36 6.65
CA VAL A 602 26.92 -4.95 7.18
C VAL A 602 27.45 -6.03 6.23
N LEU A 603 28.72 -5.93 5.86
CA LEU A 603 29.42 -6.91 5.01
C LEU A 603 29.78 -8.16 5.81
N TYR A 604 29.30 -9.31 5.34
CA TYR A 604 29.50 -10.59 6.01
C TYR A 604 30.99 -10.94 6.09
N GLY A 605 31.47 -11.25 7.29
CA GLY A 605 32.86 -11.61 7.58
C GLY A 605 33.92 -10.54 7.28
N LYS A 606 33.55 -9.27 7.03
CA LYS A 606 34.51 -8.18 6.78
C LYS A 606 34.45 -7.08 7.83
N ASP A 607 33.26 -6.75 8.33
CA ASP A 607 33.14 -5.73 9.36
C ASP A 607 33.69 -6.23 10.70
N PRO A 608 34.54 -5.46 11.39
CA PRO A 608 35.23 -5.91 12.60
C PRO A 608 34.25 -6.27 13.73
N VAL A 609 33.16 -5.51 13.87
CA VAL A 609 32.11 -5.76 14.88
C VAL A 609 31.39 -7.08 14.59
N HIS A 610 31.07 -7.33 13.31
CA HIS A 610 30.41 -8.57 12.91
C HIS A 610 31.33 -9.78 13.06
N ILE A 611 32.64 -9.65 12.77
CA ILE A 611 33.62 -10.71 13.02
C ILE A 611 33.67 -11.08 14.51
N ILE A 612 33.62 -10.10 15.41
CA ILE A 612 33.56 -10.35 16.86
C ILE A 612 32.31 -11.16 17.20
N LEU A 613 31.14 -10.78 16.66
CA LEU A 613 29.89 -11.52 16.86
C LEU A 613 29.94 -12.94 16.28
N MET A 614 30.52 -13.13 15.09
CA MET A 614 30.69 -14.48 14.51
C MET A 614 31.58 -15.35 15.41
N CYS A 615 32.69 -14.81 15.91
CA CYS A 615 33.58 -15.50 16.84
C CYS A 615 32.86 -15.87 18.14
N THR A 616 32.04 -14.98 18.71
CA THR A 616 31.26 -15.29 19.91
C THR A 616 30.20 -16.36 19.64
N SER A 617 29.47 -16.30 18.52
CA SER A 617 28.50 -17.34 18.13
C SER A 617 29.16 -18.71 17.97
N ILE A 618 30.31 -18.78 17.28
CA ILE A 618 31.08 -20.02 17.13
C ILE A 618 31.55 -20.54 18.50
N ALA A 619 32.06 -19.64 19.36
CA ALA A 619 32.47 -20.01 20.71
C ALA A 619 31.31 -20.58 21.54
N ILE A 620 30.11 -20.01 21.45
CA ILE A 620 28.91 -20.51 22.16
C ILE A 620 28.49 -21.88 21.63
N ILE A 621 28.52 -22.09 20.31
CA ILE A 621 28.21 -23.40 19.72
C ILE A 621 29.22 -24.45 20.21
N LEU A 622 30.52 -24.14 20.18
CA LEU A 622 31.58 -25.08 20.54
C LEU A 622 31.74 -25.31 22.05
N LEU A 623 31.56 -24.28 22.88
CA LEU A 623 31.78 -24.36 24.33
C LEU A 623 30.52 -24.67 25.14
N PHE A 624 29.34 -24.39 24.59
CA PHE A 624 28.06 -24.63 25.28
C PHE A 624 27.16 -25.61 24.53
N VAL A 625 26.73 -25.32 23.30
CA VAL A 625 25.71 -26.13 22.60
C VAL A 625 26.18 -27.58 22.39
N VAL A 626 27.34 -27.77 21.76
CA VAL A 626 27.88 -29.11 21.48
C VAL A 626 28.19 -29.87 22.78
N PRO A 627 28.90 -29.30 23.77
CA PRO A 627 29.15 -29.98 25.04
C PRO A 627 27.87 -30.33 25.80
N PHE A 628 26.85 -29.46 25.79
CA PHE A 628 25.59 -29.71 26.48
C PHE A 628 24.82 -30.89 25.86
N ILE A 629 24.81 -31.00 24.52
CA ILE A 629 24.25 -32.16 23.81
C ILE A 629 25.04 -33.44 24.17
N LEU A 630 26.37 -33.38 24.14
CA LEU A 630 27.23 -34.54 24.46
C LEU A 630 27.04 -35.03 25.90
N ILE A 631 26.96 -34.11 26.86
CA ILE A 631 26.65 -34.42 28.26
C ILE A 631 25.26 -35.04 28.37
N GLY A 632 24.27 -34.50 27.64
CA GLY A 632 22.91 -35.04 27.60
C GLY A 632 22.83 -36.47 27.07
N LEU A 633 23.60 -36.81 26.03
CA LEU A 633 23.62 -38.14 25.40
C LEU A 633 24.45 -39.16 26.19
N PHE A 634 25.66 -38.77 26.60
CA PHE A 634 26.67 -39.68 27.11
C PHE A 634 26.99 -39.50 28.59
N GLY A 635 26.29 -38.61 29.31
CA GLY A 635 26.56 -38.29 30.72
C GLY A 635 26.67 -39.52 31.63
N ALA A 636 25.84 -40.54 31.43
CA ALA A 636 25.91 -41.77 32.22
C ALA A 636 27.19 -42.60 31.97
N LYS A 637 27.76 -42.52 30.75
CA LYS A 637 29.03 -43.17 30.40
C LYS A 637 30.24 -42.35 30.86
N LEU A 638 30.08 -41.02 30.97
CA LEU A 638 31.10 -40.09 31.46
C LEU A 638 31.52 -40.35 32.91
N PHE A 639 30.67 -40.99 33.72
CA PHE A 639 31.02 -41.42 35.09
C PHE A 639 32.13 -42.46 35.16
N ARG A 640 32.51 -43.08 34.04
CA ARG A 640 33.71 -43.94 33.97
C ARG A 640 35.00 -43.16 34.22
N PHE A 641 35.00 -41.85 33.96
CA PHE A 641 36.14 -40.99 34.23
C PHE A 641 36.02 -40.36 35.63
N ARG A 642 36.93 -40.74 36.53
CA ARG A 642 36.89 -40.38 37.96
C ARG A 642 36.88 -38.87 38.21
N PHE A 643 37.60 -38.10 37.39
CA PHE A 643 37.63 -36.62 37.46
C PHE A 643 36.26 -36.01 37.10
N MET A 644 35.66 -36.44 35.99
CA MET A 644 34.34 -35.94 35.55
C MET A 644 33.23 -36.34 36.52
N ALA A 645 33.30 -37.55 37.09
CA ALA A 645 32.36 -38.02 38.10
C ALA A 645 32.38 -37.20 39.39
N MET A 646 33.51 -36.56 39.74
CA MET A 646 33.61 -35.76 40.96
C MET A 646 32.86 -34.42 40.84
N TYR A 647 33.00 -33.72 39.71
CA TYR A 647 32.45 -32.37 39.53
C TYR A 647 31.11 -32.32 38.81
N LEU A 648 30.90 -33.15 37.78
CA LEU A 648 29.70 -33.10 36.92
C LEU A 648 28.55 -33.98 37.43
N ARG A 649 28.75 -34.78 38.48
CA ARG A 649 27.70 -35.72 38.94
C ARG A 649 26.40 -35.05 39.35
N PRO A 650 26.39 -34.00 40.19
CA PRO A 650 25.13 -33.32 40.54
C PRO A 650 24.43 -32.72 39.31
N PHE A 651 25.21 -32.30 38.30
CA PHE A 651 24.70 -31.72 37.06
C PHE A 651 24.07 -32.77 36.14
N ILE A 652 24.77 -33.88 35.90
CA ILE A 652 24.28 -34.99 35.06
C ILE A 652 23.07 -35.68 35.71
N GLU A 653 23.07 -35.85 37.04
CA GLU A 653 21.94 -36.42 37.77
C GLU A 653 20.69 -35.53 37.68
N ALA A 654 20.85 -34.20 37.66
CA ALA A 654 19.73 -33.28 37.45
C ALA A 654 19.12 -33.40 36.05
N LEU A 655 19.94 -33.64 35.02
CA LEU A 655 19.49 -33.83 33.64
C LEU A 655 18.80 -35.18 33.42
N HIS A 656 19.40 -36.26 33.93
CA HIS A 656 18.94 -37.63 33.69
C HIS A 656 17.90 -38.12 34.70
N GLY A 657 17.65 -37.36 35.78
CA GLY A 657 16.76 -37.70 36.88
C GLY A 657 15.37 -38.26 36.52
N PRO A 658 14.62 -37.69 35.57
CA PRO A 658 13.27 -38.16 35.25
C PRO A 658 13.23 -39.43 34.38
N TYR A 659 14.34 -39.82 33.76
CA TYR A 659 14.42 -40.92 32.79
C TYR A 659 14.86 -42.22 33.44
N LYS A 660 14.40 -43.36 32.90
CA LYS A 660 14.87 -44.70 33.28
C LYS A 660 16.36 -44.85 32.97
N ASP A 661 17.07 -45.66 33.74
CA ASP A 661 18.53 -45.80 33.61
C ASP A 661 19.01 -46.24 32.22
N LYS A 662 18.22 -47.08 31.54
CA LYS A 662 18.50 -47.52 30.15
C LYS A 662 18.27 -46.43 29.10
N HIS A 663 17.48 -45.39 29.41
CA HIS A 663 17.02 -44.38 28.45
C HIS A 663 17.45 -42.96 28.83
N ARG A 664 18.51 -42.80 29.62
CA ARG A 664 19.05 -41.49 30.02
C ARG A 664 19.48 -40.61 28.82
N TYR A 665 19.84 -41.23 27.69
CA TYR A 665 20.19 -40.52 26.45
C TYR A 665 19.02 -39.73 25.85
N TRP A 666 17.78 -40.00 26.28
CA TRP A 666 16.58 -39.34 25.75
C TRP A 666 16.62 -37.81 25.90
N PHE A 667 17.21 -37.31 26.98
CA PHE A 667 17.41 -35.87 27.15
C PHE A 667 18.28 -35.26 26.03
N GLY A 668 19.40 -35.92 25.69
CA GLY A 668 20.26 -35.48 24.61
C GLY A 668 19.58 -35.57 23.24
N LEU A 669 18.72 -36.57 23.02
CA LEU A 669 17.91 -36.68 21.81
C LEU A 669 16.95 -35.49 21.65
N MET A 670 16.30 -35.04 22.73
CA MET A 670 15.48 -33.83 22.69
C MET A 670 16.29 -32.61 22.27
N LEU A 671 17.52 -32.44 22.80
CA LEU A 671 18.38 -31.33 22.40
C LEU A 671 18.77 -31.39 20.92
N ILE A 672 19.06 -32.58 20.39
CA ILE A 672 19.32 -32.78 18.95
C ILE A 672 18.10 -32.32 18.13
N ILE A 673 16.89 -32.73 18.51
CA ILE A 673 15.68 -32.35 17.79
C ILE A 673 15.50 -30.84 17.81
N ARG A 674 15.69 -30.20 18.98
CA ARG A 674 15.66 -28.72 19.08
C ARG A 674 16.68 -28.08 18.14
N THR A 675 17.91 -28.61 18.08
CA THR A 675 18.94 -28.10 17.17
C THR A 675 18.56 -28.30 15.70
N LEU A 676 18.00 -29.46 15.33
CA LEU A 676 17.54 -29.73 13.96
C LEU A 676 16.43 -28.77 13.53
N VAL A 677 15.43 -28.54 14.39
CA VAL A 677 14.32 -27.62 14.06
C VAL A 677 14.84 -26.19 13.83
N HIS A 678 15.71 -25.68 14.70
CA HIS A 678 16.26 -24.32 14.56
C HIS A 678 17.19 -24.18 13.33
N THR A 679 18.04 -25.18 13.08
CA THR A 679 18.94 -25.16 11.90
C THR A 679 18.16 -25.24 10.59
N ILE A 680 17.12 -26.06 10.53
CA ILE A 680 16.23 -26.13 9.36
C ILE A 680 15.51 -24.80 9.17
N SER A 681 14.97 -24.22 10.25
CA SER A 681 14.31 -22.90 10.20
C SER A 681 15.23 -21.83 9.61
N ALA A 682 16.44 -21.68 10.16
CA ALA A 682 17.42 -20.69 9.69
C ALA A 682 17.88 -20.92 8.23
N SER A 683 17.86 -22.17 7.76
CA SER A 683 18.28 -22.52 6.39
C SER A 683 17.20 -22.33 5.33
N LEU A 684 15.91 -22.44 5.70
CA LEU A 684 14.77 -22.46 4.78
C LEU A 684 13.91 -21.18 4.86
N GLU A 685 14.26 -20.23 5.72
CA GLU A 685 13.44 -19.14 6.29
C GLU A 685 12.73 -18.19 5.30
N SER A 686 12.86 -18.39 3.99
CA SER A 686 12.22 -17.57 2.95
C SER A 686 11.90 -18.28 1.64
N ASN A 687 12.28 -19.56 1.49
CA ASN A 687 12.28 -20.21 0.17
C ASN A 687 11.06 -21.10 -0.07
N ASN A 688 10.65 -21.91 0.91
CA ASN A 688 9.56 -22.89 0.78
C ASN A 688 8.94 -23.23 2.15
N THR A 689 7.90 -22.49 2.55
CA THR A 689 7.14 -22.76 3.80
C THR A 689 6.58 -24.19 3.85
N THR A 690 6.22 -24.75 2.70
CA THR A 690 5.77 -26.13 2.55
C THR A 690 6.85 -27.15 2.92
N LEU A 691 8.09 -26.94 2.45
CA LEU A 691 9.23 -27.81 2.77
C LEU A 691 9.60 -27.72 4.24
N LEU A 692 9.55 -26.51 4.82
CA LEU A 692 9.76 -26.28 6.26
C LEU A 692 8.74 -27.07 7.09
N LEU A 693 7.46 -26.91 6.79
CA LEU A 693 6.37 -27.62 7.48
C LEU A 693 6.50 -29.14 7.31
N LEU A 694 6.83 -29.63 6.12
CA LEU A 694 7.06 -31.05 5.86
C LEU A 694 8.21 -31.59 6.72
N ALA A 695 9.35 -30.90 6.77
CA ALA A 695 10.48 -31.31 7.59
C ALA A 695 10.11 -31.39 9.08
N PHE A 696 9.38 -30.39 9.60
CA PHE A 696 8.92 -30.40 10.99
C PHE A 696 7.93 -31.55 11.27
N THR A 697 6.97 -31.81 10.37
CA THR A 697 6.04 -32.94 10.55
C THR A 697 6.76 -34.29 10.66
N VAL A 698 7.76 -34.52 9.81
CA VAL A 698 8.52 -35.78 9.79
C VAL A 698 9.35 -35.95 11.07
N ILE A 699 10.08 -34.91 11.48
CA ILE A 699 10.92 -34.93 12.69
C ILE A 699 10.07 -35.19 13.94
N ILE A 700 8.97 -34.45 14.10
CA ILE A 700 8.08 -34.58 15.25
C ILE A 700 7.31 -35.91 15.22
N GLY A 701 6.90 -36.39 14.04
CA GLY A 701 6.29 -37.70 13.86
C GLY A 701 7.20 -38.84 14.35
N PHE A 702 8.47 -38.86 13.92
CA PHE A 702 9.44 -39.84 14.40
C PHE A 702 9.70 -39.73 15.91
N TYR A 703 9.73 -38.50 16.44
CA TYR A 703 9.90 -38.28 17.87
C TYR A 703 8.76 -38.91 18.69
N ILE A 704 7.51 -38.69 18.29
CA ILE A 704 6.32 -39.24 18.96
C ILE A 704 6.29 -40.76 18.86
N LEU A 705 6.62 -41.34 17.70
CA LEU A 705 6.74 -42.78 17.53
C LEU A 705 7.80 -43.36 18.49
N GLY A 706 8.95 -42.71 18.59
CA GLY A 706 10.00 -43.06 19.54
C GLY A 706 9.52 -43.02 21.00
N LEU A 707 8.79 -41.97 21.40
CA LEU A 707 8.20 -41.85 22.75
C LEU A 707 7.23 -43.00 23.04
N GLY A 708 6.36 -43.34 22.08
CA GLY A 708 5.36 -44.39 22.22
C GLY A 708 5.97 -45.78 22.43
N ILE A 709 7.09 -46.07 21.76
CA ILE A 709 7.80 -47.36 21.84
C ILE A 709 8.68 -47.42 23.10
N VAL A 710 9.51 -46.40 23.32
CA VAL A 710 10.58 -46.44 24.33
C VAL A 710 10.05 -46.17 25.74
N LYS A 711 9.06 -45.28 25.89
CA LYS A 711 8.50 -44.81 27.18
C LYS A 711 9.61 -44.48 28.20
N PRO A 712 10.44 -43.46 27.90
CA PRO A 712 11.71 -43.22 28.59
C PRO A 712 11.56 -42.74 30.05
N TYR A 713 10.41 -42.16 30.44
CA TYR A 713 10.23 -41.62 31.79
C TYR A 713 9.97 -42.72 32.83
N LYS A 714 10.46 -42.49 34.05
CA LYS A 714 10.16 -43.34 35.23
C LYS A 714 8.67 -43.35 35.56
N ILE A 715 8.01 -42.20 35.46
CA ILE A 715 6.58 -42.02 35.77
C ILE A 715 5.77 -42.14 34.47
N LYS A 716 4.77 -43.03 34.44
CA LYS A 716 3.94 -43.27 33.25
C LYS A 716 3.20 -42.02 32.76
N ILE A 717 2.66 -41.21 33.68
CA ILE A 717 1.93 -39.97 33.38
C ILE A 717 2.79 -38.97 32.60
N LEU A 718 4.10 -38.89 32.88
CA LEU A 718 5.01 -37.98 32.18
C LEU A 718 5.18 -38.36 30.70
N ASN A 719 5.26 -39.66 30.38
CA ASN A 719 5.28 -40.11 28.98
C ASN A 719 3.98 -39.71 28.27
N GLY A 720 2.83 -39.86 28.93
CA GLY A 720 1.53 -39.49 28.36
C GLY A 720 1.39 -37.98 28.12
N LEU A 721 1.88 -37.17 29.06
CA LEU A 721 1.87 -35.71 28.97
C LEU A 721 2.74 -35.21 27.81
N GLU A 722 3.91 -35.80 27.59
CA GLU A 722 4.75 -35.42 26.46
C GLU A 722 4.20 -35.88 25.11
N ILE A 723 3.61 -37.08 25.04
CA ILE A 723 2.90 -37.55 23.85
C ILE A 723 1.74 -36.59 23.51
N LEU A 724 1.02 -36.09 24.52
CA LEU A 724 -0.07 -35.13 24.31
C LEU A 724 0.42 -33.81 23.68
N PHE A 725 1.52 -33.23 24.18
CA PHE A 725 2.14 -32.05 23.55
C PHE A 725 2.58 -32.34 22.11
N GLY A 726 3.17 -33.51 21.87
CA GLY A 726 3.56 -33.95 20.54
C GLY A 726 2.36 -34.07 19.59
N ILE A 727 1.25 -34.69 20.01
CA ILE A 727 0.06 -34.86 19.18
C ILE A 727 -0.57 -33.51 18.82
N VAL A 728 -0.69 -32.59 19.79
CA VAL A 728 -1.19 -31.23 19.54
C VAL A 728 -0.33 -30.52 18.48
N LEU A 729 1.00 -30.61 18.62
CA LEU A 729 1.93 -30.02 17.66
C LEU A 729 1.83 -30.67 16.27
N LEU A 730 1.80 -32.00 16.21
CA LEU A 730 1.74 -32.75 14.96
C LEU A 730 0.43 -32.47 14.21
N ALA A 731 -0.70 -32.38 14.92
CA ALA A 731 -1.99 -32.01 14.35
C ALA A 731 -1.93 -30.61 13.71
N ASN A 732 -1.33 -29.63 14.39
CA ASN A 732 -1.17 -28.28 13.84
C ASN A 732 -0.30 -28.28 12.56
N LEU A 733 0.82 -29.00 12.58
CA LEU A 733 1.73 -29.06 11.43
C LEU A 733 1.08 -29.75 10.22
N ILE A 734 0.35 -30.85 10.43
CA ILE A 734 -0.37 -31.56 9.35
C ILE A 734 -1.46 -30.68 8.75
N VAL A 735 -2.27 -30.01 9.57
CA VAL A 735 -3.32 -29.14 9.04
C VAL A 735 -2.70 -27.94 8.31
N SER A 736 -1.68 -27.31 8.88
CA SER A 736 -0.96 -26.19 8.24
C SER A 736 -0.37 -26.57 6.87
N LEU A 737 0.03 -27.84 6.68
CA LEU A 737 0.52 -28.36 5.40
C LEU A 737 -0.61 -28.63 4.39
N SER A 738 -1.76 -29.08 4.86
CA SER A 738 -2.89 -29.51 4.00
C SER A 738 -3.92 -28.43 3.68
N ALA A 739 -3.96 -27.35 4.47
CA ALA A 739 -5.00 -26.33 4.36
C ALA A 739 -4.79 -25.45 3.12
N SER A 740 -5.85 -25.33 2.32
CA SER A 740 -5.89 -24.43 1.16
C SER A 740 -6.37 -23.02 1.51
N SER A 741 -6.97 -22.81 2.68
CA SER A 741 -7.48 -21.51 3.11
C SER A 741 -6.76 -20.99 4.37
N LEU A 742 -6.44 -19.70 4.34
CA LEU A 742 -5.78 -18.98 5.43
C LEU A 742 -6.58 -19.06 6.75
N SER A 743 -7.91 -18.99 6.66
CA SER A 743 -8.81 -19.06 7.82
C SER A 743 -8.73 -20.39 8.57
N VAL A 744 -8.54 -21.51 7.87
CA VAL A 744 -8.43 -22.83 8.52
C VAL A 744 -7.10 -22.94 9.26
N ILE A 745 -6.03 -22.38 8.69
CA ILE A 745 -4.71 -22.33 9.30
C ILE A 745 -4.75 -21.55 10.62
N GLU A 746 -5.38 -20.37 10.64
CA GLU A 746 -5.52 -19.56 11.86
C GLU A 746 -6.33 -20.25 12.96
N ILE A 747 -7.44 -20.90 12.61
CA ILE A 747 -8.29 -21.62 13.57
C ILE A 747 -7.50 -22.75 14.24
N VAL A 748 -6.75 -23.54 13.46
CA VAL A 748 -5.99 -24.66 14.03
C VAL A 748 -4.79 -24.18 14.84
N ALA A 749 -4.09 -23.14 14.38
CA ALA A 749 -3.06 -22.49 15.20
C ALA A 749 -3.62 -22.01 16.55
N SER A 750 -4.81 -21.40 16.54
CA SER A 750 -5.50 -20.94 17.76
C SER A 750 -5.80 -22.10 18.72
N ILE A 751 -6.34 -23.21 18.21
CA ILE A 751 -6.65 -24.40 19.02
C ILE A 751 -5.38 -25.01 19.62
N SER A 752 -4.30 -25.09 18.83
CA SER A 752 -3.00 -25.59 19.28
C SER A 752 -2.43 -24.73 20.42
N VAL A 753 -2.43 -23.41 20.27
CA VAL A 753 -1.93 -22.47 21.29
C VAL A 753 -2.77 -22.55 22.56
N CYS A 754 -4.11 -22.57 22.45
CA CYS A 754 -5.01 -22.70 23.59
C CYS A 754 -4.79 -24.02 24.35
N SER A 755 -4.70 -25.14 23.64
CA SER A 755 -4.52 -26.46 24.26
C SER A 755 -3.16 -26.59 24.95
N GLY A 756 -2.06 -26.16 24.31
CA GLY A 756 -0.74 -26.10 24.92
C GLY A 756 -0.70 -25.18 26.15
N GLY A 757 -1.38 -24.03 26.07
CA GLY A 757 -1.50 -23.09 27.18
C GLY A 757 -2.28 -23.63 28.38
N VAL A 758 -3.40 -24.33 28.15
CA VAL A 758 -4.15 -25.00 29.22
C VAL A 758 -3.27 -26.04 29.93
N LEU A 759 -2.53 -26.84 29.17
CA LEU A 759 -1.58 -27.82 29.74
C LEU A 759 -0.47 -27.12 30.54
N CYS A 760 0.06 -26.00 30.06
CA CYS A 760 1.01 -25.17 30.79
C CYS A 760 0.43 -24.69 32.14
N CYS A 761 -0.80 -24.16 32.16
CA CYS A 761 -1.48 -23.74 33.38
C CYS A 761 -1.68 -24.90 34.38
N ILE A 762 -2.02 -26.10 33.89
CA ILE A 762 -2.14 -27.30 34.73
C ILE A 762 -0.79 -27.66 35.37
N ILE A 763 0.31 -27.62 34.60
CA ILE A 763 1.66 -27.89 35.11
C ILE A 763 2.05 -26.84 36.15
N LEU A 764 1.84 -25.55 35.87
CA LEU A 764 2.13 -24.47 36.81
C LEU A 764 1.31 -24.62 38.10
N GLY A 765 0.01 -24.89 38.00
CA GLY A 765 -0.86 -25.14 39.16
C GLY A 765 -0.40 -26.33 40.01
N TYR A 766 0.07 -27.41 39.37
CA TYR A 766 0.67 -28.56 40.05
C TYR A 766 1.92 -28.17 40.85
N HIS A 767 2.84 -27.39 40.27
CA HIS A 767 4.05 -26.94 40.96
C HIS A 767 3.78 -25.89 42.04
N VAL A 768 2.80 -25.01 41.84
CA VAL A 768 2.32 -24.08 42.88
C VAL A 768 1.78 -24.86 44.08
N ARG A 769 0.94 -25.88 43.84
CA ARG A 769 0.43 -26.74 44.93
C ARG A 769 1.55 -27.45 45.68
N ILE A 770 2.56 -27.96 44.98
CA ILE A 770 3.73 -28.60 45.60
C ILE A 770 4.55 -27.60 46.41
N GLY A 771 4.87 -26.44 45.83
CA GLY A 771 5.64 -25.39 46.49
C GLY A 771 4.95 -24.89 47.76
N LEU A 772 3.62 -24.68 47.72
CA LEU A 772 2.82 -24.25 48.88
C LEU A 772 2.76 -25.30 49.99
N ASN A 773 2.72 -26.59 49.63
CA ASN A 773 2.71 -27.67 50.61
C ASN A 773 4.07 -27.85 51.30
N GLN A 774 5.17 -27.52 50.64
CA GLN A 774 6.52 -27.68 51.19
C GLN A 774 7.00 -26.44 51.96
N ASN A 775 6.55 -25.23 51.60
CA ASN A 775 6.95 -23.98 52.24
C ASN A 775 5.85 -23.43 53.18
N LEU A 776 5.86 -23.88 54.43
CA LEU A 776 4.94 -23.45 55.51
C LEU A 776 4.87 -21.91 55.70
N SER A 777 5.98 -21.21 55.48
CA SER A 777 6.09 -19.74 55.59
C SER A 777 5.28 -18.99 54.52
N ILE A 778 5.33 -19.48 53.27
CA ILE A 778 4.58 -18.90 52.14
C ILE A 778 3.07 -19.16 52.32
N ARG A 779 2.71 -20.35 52.80
CA ARG A 779 1.32 -20.72 53.12
C ARG A 779 0.72 -19.82 54.21
N LYS A 780 1.51 -19.42 55.22
CA LYS A 780 1.09 -18.45 56.26
C LYS A 780 0.92 -17.03 55.71
N LEU A 781 1.81 -16.59 54.82
CA LEU A 781 1.77 -15.27 54.16
C LEU A 781 0.54 -15.11 53.25
N LEU A 782 0.21 -16.14 52.46
CA LEU A 782 -0.97 -16.14 51.58
C LEU A 782 -2.28 -16.26 52.36
N ARG A 783 -2.33 -17.08 53.42
CA ARG A 783 -3.51 -17.13 54.32
C ARG A 783 -3.79 -15.78 54.99
N LYS A 784 -2.76 -15.06 55.44
CA LYS A 784 -2.92 -13.71 56.03
C LYS A 784 -3.49 -12.69 55.04
N LYS A 785 -3.12 -12.75 53.75
CA LYS A 785 -3.68 -11.85 52.72
C LYS A 785 -5.09 -12.25 52.26
N CYS A 786 -5.42 -13.54 52.17
CA CYS A 786 -6.79 -13.98 51.84
C CYS A 786 -7.78 -13.68 52.98
N CYS A 787 -7.40 -13.82 54.25
CA CYS A 787 -8.28 -13.47 55.37
C CYS A 787 -8.57 -11.95 55.46
N ASN A 788 -7.67 -11.08 54.98
CA ASN A 788 -7.93 -9.64 54.94
C ASN A 788 -8.84 -9.20 53.79
N PHE A 789 -9.13 -10.08 52.82
CA PHE A 789 -10.03 -9.79 51.69
C PHE A 789 -11.49 -10.16 52.00
N TRP A 790 -11.73 -11.05 52.98
CA TRP A 790 -13.06 -11.52 53.37
C TRP A 790 -13.68 -10.77 54.56
N THR A 791 -13.00 -9.79 55.15
CA THR A 791 -13.53 -9.00 56.28
C THR A 791 -14.28 -7.72 55.86
N LYS A 792 -14.79 -7.64 54.62
CA LYS A 792 -15.44 -6.41 54.13
C LYS A 792 -16.79 -6.54 53.45
N ASP A 793 -17.50 -7.66 53.57
CA ASP A 793 -18.91 -7.74 53.18
C ASP A 793 -19.74 -8.53 54.22
N GLU A 794 -20.55 -7.75 54.94
CA GLU A 794 -21.86 -7.96 55.56
C GLU A 794 -22.23 -9.22 56.39
N TYR A 795 -22.68 -8.89 57.61
CA TYR A 795 -23.77 -9.50 58.37
C TYR A 795 -24.83 -10.25 57.53
N LEU A 796 -24.99 -11.56 57.76
CA LEU A 796 -26.31 -12.20 57.89
C LEU A 796 -26.21 -13.58 58.59
N GLU A 797 -27.00 -13.71 59.65
CA GLU A 797 -27.63 -14.93 60.20
C GLU A 797 -26.81 -16.10 60.80
N SER A 798 -26.64 -15.98 62.13
CA SER A 798 -26.89 -16.95 63.22
C SER A 798 -27.18 -18.45 63.01
N LEU A 799 -26.61 -19.23 63.97
CA LEU A 799 -27.07 -20.48 64.66
C LEU A 799 -26.52 -21.86 64.18
N PRO A 800 -26.34 -22.87 65.08
CA PRO A 800 -25.16 -23.11 65.95
C PRO A 800 -24.56 -24.55 65.73
N PRO A 801 -23.63 -25.09 66.57
CA PRO A 801 -22.81 -26.25 66.21
C PRO A 801 -23.49 -27.59 66.50
N LEU A 802 -23.34 -28.55 65.59
CA LEU A 802 -23.67 -29.96 65.81
C LEU A 802 -22.38 -30.76 66.10
N ILE A 803 -22.16 -30.94 67.40
CA ILE A 803 -21.66 -32.12 68.11
C ILE A 803 -21.10 -33.26 67.20
N ASP A 804 -19.79 -33.47 67.28
CA ASP A 804 -19.14 -34.74 66.93
C ASP A 804 -19.34 -35.72 68.10
N GLU A 805 -20.15 -36.75 67.86
CA GLU A 805 -20.28 -37.91 68.73
C GLU A 805 -19.41 -39.07 68.19
N ASN A 806 -18.73 -39.72 69.13
CA ASN A 806 -18.25 -41.11 69.09
C ASN A 806 -16.98 -41.44 68.28
N ARG A 807 -15.87 -41.26 69.00
CA ARG A 807 -14.66 -42.08 68.91
C ARG A 807 -14.87 -43.31 69.81
N GLU A 808 -15.29 -44.45 69.26
CA GLU A 808 -15.15 -45.73 69.97
C GLU A 808 -13.73 -46.27 69.81
N VAL A 809 -13.06 -46.33 70.97
CA VAL A 809 -11.90 -47.17 71.26
C VAL A 809 -12.45 -48.45 71.84
N VAL A 810 -12.17 -49.61 71.25
CA VAL A 810 -12.04 -50.86 72.02
C VAL A 810 -10.86 -51.67 71.49
N THR A 811 -9.93 -51.86 72.41
CA THR A 811 -8.79 -52.77 72.47
C THR A 811 -9.16 -54.24 72.24
N TYR A 812 -8.32 -54.98 71.51
CA TYR A 812 -7.43 -56.02 72.05
C TYR A 812 -6.24 -56.21 71.12
#